data_AF-W2GLF8-F1
#
_entry.id   AF-W2GLF8-F1
#
_cell.length_a   1.000
_cell.length_b   1.000
_cell.length_c   1.000
_cell.angle_alpha   90.00
_cell.angle_beta   90.00
_cell.angle_gamma   90.00
#
_symmetry.space_group_name_H-M   'P 1'
#
loop_
_entity.id
_entity.type
_entity.pdbx_description
1 polymer ?
#
loop_
_entity_poly.entity_id
_entity_poly.type
_entity_poly.pdbx_seq_one_letter_code
_entity_poly.pdbx_strand_id
1 'polypeptide(L)'
;MMSLAIVSAVLRDQRDSNTPQLVSAHISSFLGPPPCLSLSQACSFGSTTLLDWIWDSSCTSAANRPSTWSLHNYLRSDPHYYLDQFNKSLEVAVHRNKLAIVKWLFSHFSCLEVPTVVVKAATSARCLPILQFFLANDIGCEGEERRSQKKRKVMANDGEIKAEKHESSEFVAGHVIHWNADVMMSALETDDEVLVRWLHENMAERDNGRDIDREIRFSLRNGDNQIAKIIMPRGRCLLDYASCASVKMIELLLDCSSPKPLDLMQQVVLLHSPPHEDQPLCLHSWWGAITSACSNGYLEMLQWLLDHPLWLELRASMKSHRKYSYLVRLAAQNDQAGIMQYLYEQGAADEIGGEGIVREYAREMMIAIRDDRCNTVKWMVQNISFPESGPSSNMAIKIAVRFRRFNILKLFHELGSSNVIDLTQNEDNRADQVTAWWSRSQNLMDSAGGCGRVDMFQWLLENHPQEVSKDAMDRAAGGGHLEMVQWLHANRSEGCTKKAMDAAATRGHFDMVKWLHVNRSEGCSEAAMDGAAGNGHLEIVKWLHANRSEGCTKKAMDGAARNGHLSVVKWLYANRSEGCSAEAIQSAVNEGHLAVLNWLHQHYPEHVPTAIDKWVGKEKMFEVLLFLQAHFPQVITPKFTADVRQYNINRVVSAWLVDN
;
A
#
# COMPACT_ATOMS: atom_id res chain seq x y z
N MET A 1 -4.72 -29.71 16.06
CA MET A 1 -3.26 -29.45 16.03
C MET A 1 -2.90 -27.95 16.06
N MET A 2 -3.82 -27.02 16.39
CA MET A 2 -3.56 -25.57 16.45
C MET A 2 -3.61 -24.94 17.86
N SER A 3 -3.99 -25.69 18.91
CA SER A 3 -3.87 -25.22 20.31
C SER A 3 -2.41 -25.00 20.76
N LEU A 4 -1.45 -25.53 20.00
CA LEU A 4 -0.01 -25.43 20.26
C LEU A 4 0.62 -24.11 19.79
N ALA A 5 0.01 -23.34 18.88
CA ALA A 5 0.68 -22.16 18.31
C ALA A 5 0.70 -20.94 19.25
N ILE A 6 -0.39 -20.73 20.01
CA ILE A 6 -0.49 -19.58 20.93
C ILE A 6 0.37 -19.82 22.19
N VAL A 7 0.43 -21.08 22.66
CA VAL A 7 1.23 -21.44 23.84
C VAL A 7 2.72 -21.64 23.50
N SER A 8 3.07 -22.11 22.30
CA SER A 8 4.47 -22.21 21.86
C SER A 8 5.14 -20.84 21.69
N ALA A 9 4.38 -19.77 21.42
CA ALA A 9 4.93 -18.41 21.38
C ALA A 9 5.35 -17.88 22.77
N VAL A 10 4.65 -18.30 23.82
CA VAL A 10 4.95 -17.90 25.22
C VAL A 10 5.99 -18.82 25.87
N LEU A 11 6.03 -20.12 25.50
CA LEU A 11 6.94 -21.12 26.07
C LEU A 11 8.25 -21.34 25.29
N ARG A 12 8.49 -20.64 24.17
CA ARG A 12 9.75 -20.76 23.40
C ARG A 12 11.01 -20.31 24.13
N ASP A 13 10.88 -19.72 25.31
CA ASP A 13 12.01 -19.26 26.15
C ASP A 13 12.47 -20.32 27.17
N GLN A 14 11.83 -21.50 27.24
CA GLN A 14 12.32 -22.61 28.05
C GLN A 14 12.53 -23.86 27.18
N ARG A 15 13.81 -24.18 26.93
CA ARG A 15 14.20 -25.47 26.34
C ARG A 15 14.02 -26.56 27.38
N ASP A 16 13.50 -27.70 26.92
CA ASP A 16 13.29 -28.97 27.61
C ASP A 16 11.97 -29.10 28.40
N SER A 17 10.93 -29.60 27.73
CA SER A 17 10.24 -30.83 28.15
C SER A 17 8.99 -31.12 27.31
N ASN A 18 8.82 -32.39 26.97
CA ASN A 18 7.57 -32.98 26.49
C ASN A 18 6.51 -32.92 27.62
N THR A 19 5.90 -31.76 27.87
CA THR A 19 4.79 -31.66 28.84
C THR A 19 3.40 -31.66 28.17
N PRO A 20 2.38 -32.32 28.78
CA PRO A 20 1.16 -32.73 28.11
C PRO A 20 0.17 -31.56 27.96
N GLN A 21 -0.66 -31.59 26.92
CA GLN A 21 -1.65 -30.57 26.53
C GLN A 21 -2.55 -30.05 27.69
N LEU A 22 -2.73 -30.84 28.76
CA LEU A 22 -3.43 -30.44 29.98
C LEU A 22 -2.71 -29.34 30.77
N VAL A 23 -1.38 -29.40 30.88
CA VAL A 23 -0.58 -28.40 31.60
C VAL A 23 -0.62 -27.06 30.87
N SER A 24 -0.58 -27.08 29.52
CA SER A 24 -0.73 -25.84 28.75
C SER A 24 -2.09 -25.17 28.95
N ALA A 25 -3.18 -25.94 29.05
CA ALA A 25 -4.51 -25.38 29.25
C ALA A 25 -4.64 -24.73 30.64
N HIS A 26 -4.11 -25.38 31.69
CA HIS A 26 -4.10 -24.81 33.04
C HIS A 26 -3.17 -23.60 33.15
N ILE A 27 -2.00 -23.62 32.50
CA ILE A 27 -1.08 -22.47 32.46
C ILE A 27 -1.71 -21.31 31.70
N SER A 28 -2.35 -21.54 30.55
CA SER A 28 -3.07 -20.50 29.83
C SER A 28 -4.21 -19.93 30.67
N SER A 29 -5.05 -20.79 31.25
CA SER A 29 -6.13 -20.35 32.16
C SER A 29 -5.61 -19.54 33.35
N PHE A 30 -4.41 -19.85 33.86
CA PHE A 30 -3.78 -19.13 34.96
C PHE A 30 -3.18 -17.79 34.52
N LEU A 31 -2.57 -17.72 33.33
CA LEU A 31 -1.91 -16.51 32.83
C LEU A 31 -2.89 -15.45 32.29
N GLY A 32 -4.11 -15.85 31.93
CA GLY A 32 -5.07 -14.95 31.29
C GLY A 32 -4.68 -14.55 29.85
N PRO A 33 -5.58 -13.89 29.11
CA PRO A 33 -5.27 -13.44 27.75
C PRO A 33 -4.18 -12.35 27.78
N PRO A 34 -3.31 -12.25 26.76
CA PRO A 34 -2.19 -11.31 26.77
C PRO A 34 -2.67 -9.85 26.92
N PRO A 35 -2.15 -9.06 27.89
CA PRO A 35 -2.77 -7.80 28.31
C PRO A 35 -2.84 -6.73 27.22
N CYS A 36 -2.00 -6.81 26.18
CA CYS A 36 -1.95 -5.87 25.07
C CYS A 36 -2.62 -6.39 23.78
N LEU A 37 -3.25 -7.57 23.82
CA LEU A 37 -3.95 -8.14 22.67
C LEU A 37 -5.36 -7.53 22.57
N SER A 38 -5.64 -6.80 21.50
CA SER A 38 -6.99 -6.28 21.25
C SER A 38 -7.92 -7.37 20.70
N LEU A 39 -9.23 -7.20 20.83
CA LEU A 39 -10.21 -8.12 20.25
C LEU A 39 -10.08 -8.19 18.71
N SER A 40 -9.84 -7.05 18.08
CA SER A 40 -9.64 -6.97 16.63
C SER A 40 -8.39 -7.75 16.16
N GLN A 41 -7.30 -7.70 16.92
CA GLN A 41 -6.12 -8.53 16.68
C GLN A 41 -6.42 -10.00 16.95
N ALA A 42 -7.18 -10.34 17.98
CA ALA A 42 -7.56 -11.72 18.27
C ALA A 42 -8.39 -12.35 17.13
N CYS A 43 -9.27 -11.56 16.50
CA CYS A 43 -10.05 -11.98 15.32
C CYS A 43 -9.16 -12.42 14.15
N SER A 44 -7.92 -11.91 14.07
CA SER A 44 -6.96 -12.29 13.03
C SER A 44 -6.56 -13.76 13.05
N PHE A 45 -6.63 -14.40 14.22
CA PHE A 45 -6.28 -15.81 14.41
C PHE A 45 -7.43 -16.75 14.04
N GLY A 46 -8.66 -16.25 13.88
CA GLY A 46 -9.82 -17.04 13.46
C GLY A 46 -10.28 -18.08 14.49
N SER A 47 -9.92 -17.92 15.76
CA SER A 47 -10.27 -18.83 16.86
C SER A 47 -11.35 -18.21 17.74
N THR A 48 -12.58 -18.75 17.71
CA THR A 48 -13.67 -18.29 18.59
C THR A 48 -13.35 -18.57 20.06
N THR A 49 -12.66 -19.66 20.37
CA THR A 49 -12.24 -19.98 21.75
C THR A 49 -11.31 -18.92 22.35
N LEU A 50 -10.46 -18.29 21.52
CA LEU A 50 -9.63 -17.17 21.98
C LEU A 50 -10.50 -15.93 22.24
N LEU A 51 -11.52 -15.70 21.43
CA LEU A 51 -12.46 -14.60 21.62
C LEU A 51 -13.33 -14.79 22.86
N ASP A 52 -13.85 -16.01 23.08
CA ASP A 52 -14.58 -16.39 24.31
C ASP A 52 -13.70 -16.12 25.53
N TRP A 53 -12.43 -16.56 25.48
CA TRP A 53 -11.50 -16.36 26.59
C TRP A 53 -11.23 -14.88 26.89
N ILE A 54 -11.05 -14.05 25.85
CA ILE A 54 -10.91 -12.60 25.98
C ILE A 54 -12.18 -11.97 26.54
N TRP A 55 -13.34 -12.39 26.02
CA TRP A 55 -14.65 -11.87 26.40
C TRP A 55 -14.97 -12.19 27.86
N ASP A 56 -14.80 -13.44 28.27
CA ASP A 56 -15.05 -13.89 29.64
C ASP A 56 -14.11 -13.23 30.65
N SER A 57 -12.87 -12.94 30.25
CA SER A 57 -11.88 -12.23 31.08
C SER A 57 -12.14 -10.72 31.17
N SER A 58 -12.99 -10.15 30.33
CA SER A 58 -13.27 -8.70 30.32
C SER A 58 -14.27 -8.30 31.40
N CYS A 59 -14.12 -7.13 32.02
CA CYS A 59 -15.10 -6.67 33.02
C CYS A 59 -16.23 -5.86 32.37
N THR A 60 -17.43 -5.94 32.96
CA THR A 60 -18.67 -5.33 32.43
C THR A 60 -18.93 -3.91 32.89
N SER A 61 -18.16 -3.40 33.86
CA SER A 61 -18.32 -2.04 34.38
C SER A 61 -16.98 -1.47 34.85
N ALA A 62 -16.86 -0.14 34.82
CA ALA A 62 -15.65 0.55 35.26
C ALA A 62 -15.32 0.28 36.75
N ALA A 63 -16.36 0.11 37.58
CA ALA A 63 -16.22 -0.21 39.01
C ALA A 63 -15.61 -1.62 39.26
N ASN A 64 -15.78 -2.54 38.30
CA ASN A 64 -15.30 -3.91 38.40
C ASN A 64 -13.91 -4.10 37.76
N ARG A 65 -13.24 -3.01 37.32
CA ARG A 65 -11.91 -3.11 36.70
C ARG A 65 -10.88 -3.57 37.74
N PRO A 66 -10.09 -4.63 37.47
CA PRO A 66 -9.00 -5.02 38.35
C PRO A 66 -7.89 -3.96 38.33
N SER A 67 -7.07 -3.93 39.38
CA SER A 67 -5.95 -2.99 39.51
C SER A 67 -4.83 -3.23 38.48
N THR A 68 -4.74 -4.45 37.93
CA THR A 68 -3.78 -4.80 36.89
C THR A 68 -4.25 -4.31 35.52
N TRP A 69 -3.40 -3.56 34.82
CA TRP A 69 -3.73 -3.02 33.50
C TRP A 69 -3.81 -4.09 32.42
N SER A 70 -4.92 -4.12 31.67
CA SER A 70 -5.10 -4.92 30.46
C SER A 70 -6.15 -4.28 29.55
N LEU A 71 -6.05 -4.48 28.22
CA LEU A 71 -7.06 -4.01 27.27
C LEU A 71 -8.42 -4.64 27.49
N HIS A 72 -8.46 -5.91 27.91
CA HIS A 72 -9.70 -6.63 28.15
C HIS A 72 -10.51 -6.00 29.28
N ASN A 73 -9.86 -5.33 30.24
CA ASN A 73 -10.58 -4.59 31.28
C ASN A 73 -11.44 -3.46 30.69
N TYR A 74 -11.11 -2.93 29.52
CA TYR A 74 -11.85 -1.84 28.89
C TYR A 74 -12.90 -2.34 27.89
N LEU A 75 -12.76 -3.57 27.38
CA LEU A 75 -13.58 -4.10 26.29
C LEU A 75 -15.08 -3.96 26.52
N ARG A 76 -15.59 -4.38 27.70
CA ARG A 76 -17.02 -4.29 28.05
C ARG A 76 -17.35 -3.23 29.09
N SER A 77 -16.36 -2.44 29.52
CA SER A 77 -16.54 -1.42 30.55
C SER A 77 -16.41 0.01 30.04
N ASP A 78 -15.82 0.22 28.85
CA ASP A 78 -15.72 1.50 28.17
C ASP A 78 -16.59 1.47 26.90
N PRO A 79 -17.68 2.26 26.82
CA PRO A 79 -18.61 2.22 25.68
C PRO A 79 -17.96 2.60 24.34
N HIS A 80 -16.97 3.49 24.36
CA HIS A 80 -16.28 3.92 23.14
C HIS A 80 -15.34 2.82 22.66
N TYR A 81 -14.56 2.22 23.56
CA TYR A 81 -13.68 1.12 23.19
C TYR A 81 -14.47 -0.11 22.74
N TYR A 82 -15.62 -0.38 23.37
CA TYR A 82 -16.57 -1.42 22.93
C TYR A 82 -17.00 -1.22 21.46
N LEU A 83 -17.41 0.00 21.10
CA LEU A 83 -17.80 0.33 19.73
C LEU A 83 -16.62 0.27 18.74
N ASP A 84 -15.45 0.79 19.12
CA ASP A 84 -14.24 0.74 18.27
C ASP A 84 -13.81 -0.71 17.98
N GLN A 85 -13.80 -1.57 19.00
CA GLN A 85 -13.43 -2.97 18.84
C GLN A 85 -14.46 -3.75 18.05
N PHE A 86 -15.77 -3.47 18.16
CA PHE A 86 -16.77 -4.07 17.27
C PHE A 86 -16.47 -3.76 15.80
N ASN A 87 -16.30 -2.48 15.48
CA ASN A 87 -16.08 -2.02 14.10
C ASN A 87 -14.79 -2.62 13.51
N LYS A 88 -13.67 -2.50 14.22
CA LYS A 88 -12.37 -3.05 13.76
C LYS A 88 -12.38 -4.58 13.67
N SER A 89 -12.98 -5.27 14.63
CA SER A 89 -13.05 -6.74 14.64
C SER A 89 -13.89 -7.25 13.47
N LEU A 90 -15.00 -6.57 13.18
CA LEU A 90 -15.87 -6.92 12.07
C LEU A 90 -15.17 -6.72 10.73
N GLU A 91 -14.48 -5.59 10.56
CA GLU A 91 -13.65 -5.32 9.38
C GLU A 91 -12.60 -6.42 9.16
N VAL A 92 -11.86 -6.81 10.21
CA VAL A 92 -10.85 -7.88 10.14
C VAL A 92 -11.47 -9.23 9.78
N ALA A 93 -12.61 -9.56 10.37
CA ALA A 93 -13.31 -10.83 10.13
C ALA A 93 -13.81 -10.93 8.69
N VAL A 94 -14.32 -9.83 8.13
CA VAL A 94 -14.77 -9.72 6.75
C VAL A 94 -13.61 -9.86 5.76
N HIS A 95 -12.52 -9.11 5.93
CA HIS A 95 -11.34 -9.20 5.05
C HIS A 95 -10.72 -10.61 5.04
N ARG A 96 -10.83 -11.37 6.14
CA ARG A 96 -10.37 -12.76 6.23
C ARG A 96 -11.42 -13.81 5.84
N ASN A 97 -12.62 -13.37 5.43
CA ASN A 97 -13.77 -14.23 5.11
C ASN A 97 -14.07 -15.27 6.21
N LYS A 98 -14.13 -14.83 7.47
CA LYS A 98 -14.38 -15.69 8.63
C LYS A 98 -15.80 -15.50 9.17
N LEU A 99 -16.78 -16.13 8.50
CA LEU A 99 -18.21 -16.08 8.90
C LEU A 99 -18.44 -16.49 10.36
N ALA A 100 -17.70 -17.48 10.88
CA ALA A 100 -17.83 -17.90 12.29
C ALA A 100 -17.49 -16.77 13.27
N ILE A 101 -16.51 -15.93 12.95
CA ILE A 101 -16.12 -14.78 13.76
C ILE A 101 -17.16 -13.66 13.63
N VAL A 102 -17.71 -13.43 12.42
CA VAL A 102 -18.81 -12.47 12.21
C VAL A 102 -20.03 -12.85 13.05
N LYS A 103 -20.44 -14.13 13.01
CA LYS A 103 -21.54 -14.65 13.83
C LYS A 103 -21.28 -14.47 15.33
N TRP A 104 -20.05 -14.74 15.76
CA TRP A 104 -19.63 -14.54 17.13
C TRP A 104 -19.74 -13.07 17.55
N LEU A 105 -19.31 -12.12 16.69
CA LEU A 105 -19.43 -10.70 16.99
C LEU A 105 -20.89 -10.27 17.13
N PHE A 106 -21.77 -10.72 16.23
CA PHE A 106 -23.21 -10.40 16.29
C PHE A 106 -23.93 -11.01 17.50
N SER A 107 -23.44 -12.13 18.06
CA SER A 107 -24.05 -12.72 19.25
C SER A 107 -23.62 -12.05 20.56
N HIS A 108 -22.45 -11.43 20.57
CA HIS A 108 -21.85 -10.84 21.78
C HIS A 108 -22.05 -9.33 21.86
N PHE A 109 -22.06 -8.65 20.70
CA PHE A 109 -22.39 -7.23 20.60
C PHE A 109 -23.88 -7.07 20.29
N SER A 110 -24.49 -5.99 20.76
CA SER A 110 -25.94 -5.78 20.62
C SER A 110 -26.25 -4.34 20.25
N CYS A 111 -27.23 -4.16 19.36
CA CYS A 111 -27.79 -2.85 19.00
C CYS A 111 -26.77 -1.84 18.43
N LEU A 112 -25.81 -2.33 17.64
CA LEU A 112 -24.79 -1.48 17.00
C LEU A 112 -25.05 -1.34 15.49
N GLU A 113 -24.71 -0.18 14.94
CA GLU A 113 -24.69 0.09 13.50
C GLU A 113 -23.46 -0.57 12.87
N VAL A 114 -23.65 -1.29 11.76
CA VAL A 114 -22.55 -1.84 10.97
C VAL A 114 -22.02 -0.75 10.02
N PRO A 115 -20.73 -0.38 10.09
CA PRO A 115 -20.19 0.66 9.22
C PRO A 115 -20.33 0.28 7.74
N THR A 116 -20.73 1.24 6.90
CA THR A 116 -20.85 1.05 5.44
C THR A 116 -19.55 0.54 4.80
N VAL A 117 -18.41 0.94 5.34
CA VAL A 117 -17.06 0.49 4.92
C VAL A 117 -16.92 -1.03 5.06
N VAL A 118 -17.49 -1.63 6.11
CA VAL A 118 -17.45 -3.09 6.34
C VAL A 118 -18.29 -3.82 5.29
N VAL A 119 -19.46 -3.29 4.95
CA VAL A 119 -20.33 -3.88 3.92
C VAL A 119 -19.65 -3.81 2.55
N LYS A 120 -19.04 -2.66 2.21
CA LYS A 120 -18.21 -2.51 1.00
C LYS A 120 -17.06 -3.52 0.97
N ALA A 121 -16.32 -3.66 2.08
CA ALA A 121 -15.23 -4.63 2.17
C ALA A 121 -15.71 -6.08 1.97
N ALA A 122 -16.89 -6.45 2.49
CA ALA A 122 -17.47 -7.77 2.28
C ALA A 122 -17.84 -8.02 0.81
N THR A 123 -18.36 -6.99 0.16
CA THR A 123 -18.65 -7.00 -1.27
C THR A 123 -17.37 -7.12 -2.10
N SER A 124 -16.36 -6.30 -1.85
CA SER A 124 -15.06 -6.36 -2.54
C SER A 124 -14.35 -7.69 -2.32
N ALA A 125 -14.53 -8.32 -1.15
CA ALA A 125 -14.02 -9.66 -0.86
C ALA A 125 -14.87 -10.79 -1.45
N ARG A 126 -15.97 -10.49 -2.16
CA ARG A 126 -16.90 -11.44 -2.79
C ARG A 126 -17.49 -12.46 -1.81
N CYS A 127 -17.70 -12.03 -0.56
CA CYS A 127 -18.12 -12.90 0.53
C CYS A 127 -19.64 -12.97 0.66
N LEU A 128 -20.32 -13.60 -0.32
CA LEU A 128 -21.78 -13.73 -0.35
C LEU A 128 -22.40 -14.30 0.95
N PRO A 129 -21.82 -15.33 1.61
CA PRO A 129 -22.38 -15.85 2.87
C PRO A 129 -22.40 -14.83 4.02
N ILE A 130 -21.44 -13.90 4.05
CA ILE A 130 -21.38 -12.83 5.05
C ILE A 130 -22.43 -11.77 4.74
N LEU A 131 -22.60 -11.41 3.46
CA LEU A 131 -23.63 -10.46 3.04
C LEU A 131 -25.05 -10.99 3.27
N GLN A 132 -25.29 -12.27 2.98
CA GLN A 132 -26.53 -12.95 3.31
C GLN A 132 -26.79 -12.95 4.82
N PHE A 133 -25.75 -13.17 5.63
CA PHE A 133 -25.86 -13.11 7.08
C PHE A 133 -26.17 -11.68 7.57
N PHE A 134 -25.52 -10.66 7.00
CA PHE A 134 -25.84 -9.26 7.29
C PHE A 134 -27.30 -8.95 6.99
N LEU A 135 -27.78 -9.27 5.79
CA LEU A 135 -29.18 -9.02 5.42
C LEU A 135 -30.16 -9.74 6.35
N ALA A 136 -29.86 -10.98 6.74
CA ALA A 136 -30.72 -11.75 7.65
C ALA A 136 -30.77 -11.20 9.09
N ASN A 137 -29.81 -10.36 9.50
CA ASN A 137 -29.72 -9.78 10.85
C ASN A 137 -29.91 -8.26 10.84
N ASP A 138 -30.33 -7.68 9.71
CA ASP A 138 -30.60 -6.26 9.57
C ASP A 138 -32.02 -5.94 10.06
N ILE A 139 -32.14 -5.09 11.09
CA ILE A 139 -33.45 -4.60 11.55
C ILE A 139 -34.09 -3.68 10.51
N GLY A 140 -33.29 -3.07 9.63
CA GLY A 140 -33.70 -2.03 8.68
C GLY A 140 -34.53 -2.49 7.49
N CYS A 141 -34.59 -3.80 7.17
CA CYS A 141 -35.33 -4.28 6.00
C CYS A 141 -36.74 -4.84 6.29
N GLU A 142 -37.18 -4.99 7.55
CA GLU A 142 -38.47 -5.63 7.89
C GLU A 142 -39.24 -5.01 9.09
N GLY A 143 -39.13 -3.70 9.32
CA GLY A 143 -39.89 -3.05 10.39
C GLY A 143 -41.42 -2.98 10.19
N GLU A 144 -41.92 -2.97 8.94
CA GLU A 144 -43.32 -2.52 8.70
C GLU A 144 -44.21 -3.43 7.83
N GLU A 145 -43.69 -4.26 6.93
CA GLU A 145 -44.56 -5.19 6.17
C GLU A 145 -45.25 -6.21 7.10
N ARG A 146 -44.56 -6.64 8.17
CA ARG A 146 -45.13 -7.56 9.18
C ARG A 146 -46.12 -6.89 10.13
N ARG A 147 -46.09 -5.56 10.30
CA ARG A 147 -47.11 -4.81 11.06
C ARG A 147 -48.44 -4.68 10.30
N SER A 148 -48.42 -4.89 8.99
CA SER A 148 -49.55 -4.59 8.10
C SER A 148 -50.57 -5.72 7.94
N GLN A 149 -50.37 -6.92 8.53
CA GLN A 149 -51.22 -8.08 8.21
C GLN A 149 -51.84 -8.88 9.37
N LYS A 150 -51.68 -8.51 10.65
CA LYS A 150 -52.37 -9.23 11.74
C LYS A 150 -53.19 -8.33 12.67
N LYS A 151 -54.47 -8.21 12.25
CA LYS A 151 -55.72 -8.05 13.03
C LYS A 151 -56.24 -6.63 13.29
N ARG A 152 -57.13 -6.19 12.38
CA ARG A 152 -58.34 -5.43 12.74
C ARG A 152 -59.25 -6.28 13.63
N LYS A 153 -59.64 -5.77 14.80
CA LYS A 153 -61.05 -5.66 15.22
C LYS A 153 -61.18 -4.60 16.32
N VAL A 154 -62.03 -3.61 16.07
CA VAL A 154 -62.44 -2.52 16.98
C VAL A 154 -63.48 -3.05 17.97
N MET A 155 -63.41 -2.65 19.25
CA MET A 155 -64.48 -1.92 19.94
C MET A 155 -64.08 -1.53 21.38
N ALA A 156 -64.73 -0.47 21.84
CA ALA A 156 -64.44 0.38 23.00
C ALA A 156 -64.79 -0.25 24.35
N ASN A 157 -64.08 0.13 25.41
CA ASN A 157 -64.56 1.05 26.44
C ASN A 157 -63.57 1.13 27.62
N ASP A 158 -63.44 2.36 28.11
CA ASP A 158 -63.29 2.77 29.52
C ASP A 158 -62.01 2.39 30.30
N GLY A 159 -61.25 3.44 30.64
CA GLY A 159 -60.89 3.72 32.03
C GLY A 159 -59.74 2.91 32.67
N GLU A 160 -58.69 3.65 33.02
CA GLU A 160 -57.64 3.32 34.01
C GLU A 160 -56.43 2.50 33.53
N ILE A 161 -55.28 3.19 33.48
CA ILE A 161 -53.95 2.60 33.41
C ILE A 161 -53.54 2.24 34.84
N LYS A 162 -53.55 0.95 35.17
CA LYS A 162 -52.70 0.37 36.21
C LYS A 162 -51.89 -0.77 35.63
N ALA A 163 -50.59 -0.73 35.92
CA ALA A 163 -49.62 -1.73 35.56
C ALA A 163 -49.91 -3.03 36.32
N GLU A 164 -50.08 -4.13 35.59
CA GLU A 164 -49.61 -5.44 36.05
C GLU A 164 -49.35 -6.39 34.88
N LYS A 165 -48.16 -7.00 34.98
CA LYS A 165 -47.54 -8.12 34.25
C LYS A 165 -48.27 -8.68 33.02
N HIS A 166 -47.66 -8.45 31.86
CA HIS A 166 -47.85 -9.26 30.66
C HIS A 166 -46.52 -9.91 30.26
N GLU A 167 -46.49 -11.23 30.22
CA GLU A 167 -45.61 -11.98 29.32
C GLU A 167 -46.00 -11.61 27.88
N SER A 168 -45.20 -10.77 27.22
CA SER A 168 -45.12 -10.67 25.75
C SER A 168 -44.04 -9.68 25.31
N SER A 169 -43.39 -10.01 24.19
CA SER A 169 -42.47 -9.20 23.38
C SER A 169 -41.00 -9.17 23.81
N GLU A 170 -40.23 -10.17 23.37
CA GLU A 170 -38.77 -10.06 23.20
C GLU A 170 -38.43 -8.75 22.45
N PHE A 171 -37.68 -7.87 23.10
CA PHE A 171 -36.95 -6.81 22.38
C PHE A 171 -35.96 -7.51 21.44
N VAL A 172 -36.20 -7.47 20.13
CA VAL A 172 -35.29 -8.06 19.16
C VAL A 172 -34.03 -7.20 19.11
N ALA A 173 -32.98 -7.66 19.79
CA ALA A 173 -31.64 -7.10 19.68
C ALA A 173 -31.08 -7.46 18.29
N GLY A 174 -31.03 -6.49 17.38
CA GLY A 174 -30.45 -6.65 16.05
C GLY A 174 -29.53 -5.48 15.71
N HIS A 175 -28.81 -5.61 14.60
CA HIS A 175 -27.89 -4.58 14.12
C HIS A 175 -28.54 -3.80 12.96
N VAL A 176 -28.14 -2.54 12.78
CA VAL A 176 -28.60 -1.71 11.65
C VAL A 176 -27.53 -1.73 10.57
N ILE A 177 -27.91 -2.08 9.34
CA ILE A 177 -26.98 -2.20 8.21
C ILE A 177 -27.39 -1.23 7.10
N HIS A 178 -26.45 -0.40 6.66
CA HIS A 178 -26.70 0.60 5.62
C HIS A 178 -26.32 0.08 4.24
N TRP A 179 -27.35 -0.21 3.46
CA TRP A 179 -27.31 -0.70 2.10
C TRP A 179 -27.45 0.47 1.10
N ASN A 180 -26.35 1.03 0.60
CA ASN A 180 -26.37 2.20 -0.31
C ASN A 180 -25.85 1.90 -1.73
N ALA A 181 -26.00 2.85 -2.66
CA ALA A 181 -25.53 2.74 -4.05
C ALA A 181 -24.02 2.43 -4.16
N ASP A 182 -23.22 2.90 -3.19
CA ASP A 182 -21.79 2.59 -3.20
C ASP A 182 -21.47 1.11 -2.94
N VAL A 183 -22.32 0.38 -2.20
CA VAL A 183 -22.17 -1.07 -2.00
C VAL A 183 -22.33 -1.78 -3.35
N MET A 184 -23.28 -1.34 -4.19
CA MET A 184 -23.45 -1.90 -5.53
C MET A 184 -22.28 -1.54 -6.44
N MET A 185 -21.81 -0.30 -6.44
CA MET A 185 -20.62 0.09 -7.20
C MET A 185 -19.41 -0.79 -6.83
N SER A 186 -19.23 -1.08 -5.53
CA SER A 186 -18.17 -1.98 -5.06
C SER A 186 -18.35 -3.42 -5.57
N ALA A 187 -19.59 -3.87 -5.81
CA ALA A 187 -19.86 -5.18 -6.39
C ALA A 187 -19.52 -5.22 -7.89
N LEU A 188 -19.86 -4.16 -8.62
CA LEU A 188 -19.54 -4.03 -10.04
C LEU A 188 -18.03 -4.03 -10.30
N GLU A 189 -17.25 -3.48 -9.38
CA GLU A 189 -15.78 -3.52 -9.44
C GLU A 189 -15.20 -4.95 -9.32
N THR A 190 -15.97 -5.91 -8.78
CA THR A 190 -15.50 -7.29 -8.58
C THR A 190 -15.77 -8.26 -9.73
N ASP A 191 -16.56 -7.82 -10.72
CA ASP A 191 -17.02 -8.63 -11.85
C ASP A 191 -17.68 -9.98 -11.42
N ASP A 192 -18.45 -9.94 -10.33
CA ASP A 192 -19.19 -11.10 -9.82
C ASP A 192 -20.67 -10.99 -10.14
N GLU A 193 -21.09 -11.60 -11.24
CA GLU A 193 -22.48 -11.57 -11.73
C GLU A 193 -23.49 -12.09 -10.70
N VAL A 194 -23.11 -13.12 -9.93
CA VAL A 194 -24.00 -13.73 -8.93
C VAL A 194 -24.22 -12.78 -7.76
N LEU A 195 -23.14 -12.14 -7.29
CA LEU A 195 -23.20 -11.15 -6.23
C LEU A 195 -24.01 -9.93 -6.64
N VAL A 196 -23.79 -9.42 -7.86
CA VAL A 196 -24.51 -8.25 -8.39
C VAL A 196 -25.99 -8.55 -8.56
N ARG A 197 -26.35 -9.73 -9.10
CA ARG A 197 -27.74 -10.17 -9.19
C ARG A 197 -28.40 -10.25 -7.82
N TRP A 198 -27.72 -10.89 -6.86
CA TRP A 198 -28.24 -11.02 -5.49
C TRP A 198 -28.45 -9.65 -4.83
N LEU A 199 -27.49 -8.72 -4.94
CA LEU A 199 -27.66 -7.36 -4.42
C LEU A 199 -28.80 -6.63 -5.14
N HIS A 200 -28.91 -6.75 -6.46
CA HIS A 200 -29.98 -6.09 -7.22
C HIS A 200 -31.38 -6.58 -6.79
N GLU A 201 -31.53 -7.88 -6.56
CA GLU A 201 -32.80 -8.49 -6.13
C GLU A 201 -33.19 -8.13 -4.69
N ASN A 202 -32.21 -7.89 -3.80
CA ASN A 202 -32.47 -7.66 -2.37
C ASN A 202 -32.43 -6.18 -1.94
N MET A 203 -31.96 -5.26 -2.79
CA MET A 203 -31.78 -3.82 -2.47
C MET A 203 -32.89 -2.94 -3.09
N ALA A 204 -34.16 -3.32 -2.92
CA ALA A 204 -35.28 -2.88 -3.77
C ALA A 204 -35.76 -1.40 -3.62
N GLU A 205 -35.22 -0.60 -2.70
CA GLU A 205 -35.52 0.85 -2.64
C GLU A 205 -34.31 1.68 -3.07
N ARG A 206 -34.11 1.80 -4.40
CA ARG A 206 -33.16 2.74 -5.00
C ARG A 206 -33.90 3.94 -5.56
N ASP A 207 -34.08 4.95 -4.72
CA ASP A 207 -34.95 6.10 -5.00
C ASP A 207 -34.35 7.12 -6.00
N ASN A 208 -33.15 6.87 -6.55
CA ASN A 208 -32.46 7.80 -7.44
C ASN A 208 -32.10 7.16 -8.79
N GLY A 209 -32.84 7.52 -9.86
CA GLY A 209 -32.50 7.11 -11.24
C GLY A 209 -31.09 7.51 -11.71
N ARG A 210 -30.45 8.50 -11.06
CA ARG A 210 -29.06 8.89 -11.33
C ARG A 210 -28.03 7.84 -10.93
N ASP A 211 -28.29 7.08 -9.87
CA ASP A 211 -27.36 6.06 -9.37
C ASP A 211 -27.39 4.83 -10.29
N ILE A 212 -28.56 4.44 -10.76
CA ILE A 212 -28.76 3.34 -11.72
C ILE A 212 -28.07 3.69 -13.07
N ASP A 213 -28.23 4.92 -13.56
CA ASP A 213 -27.53 5.38 -14.78
C ASP A 213 -26.00 5.36 -14.63
N ARG A 214 -25.47 5.59 -13.43
CA ARG A 214 -24.03 5.51 -13.14
C ARG A 214 -23.54 4.05 -13.16
N GLU A 215 -24.28 3.15 -12.56
CA GLU A 215 -24.00 1.70 -12.49
C GLU A 215 -24.00 1.04 -13.88
N ILE A 216 -25.00 1.37 -14.72
CA ILE A 216 -25.10 0.86 -16.10
C ILE A 216 -23.91 1.35 -16.93
N ARG A 217 -23.59 2.65 -16.86
CA ARG A 217 -22.45 3.22 -17.60
C ARG A 217 -21.12 2.62 -17.16
N PHE A 218 -20.96 2.30 -15.87
CA PHE A 218 -19.76 1.66 -15.36
C PHE A 218 -19.62 0.23 -15.92
N SER A 219 -20.69 -0.57 -15.86
CA SER A 219 -20.70 -1.96 -16.36
C SER A 219 -20.38 -2.04 -17.86
N LEU A 220 -20.94 -1.11 -18.66
CA LEU A 220 -20.70 -1.07 -20.11
C LEU A 220 -19.26 -0.68 -20.47
N ARG A 221 -18.63 0.22 -19.70
CA ARG A 221 -17.22 0.61 -19.90
C ARG A 221 -16.25 -0.54 -19.65
N ASN A 222 -16.55 -1.41 -18.70
CA ASN A 222 -15.73 -2.57 -18.38
C ASN A 222 -15.96 -3.74 -19.36
N GLY A 223 -17.04 -3.70 -20.15
CA GLY A 223 -17.37 -4.72 -21.15
C GLY A 223 -18.40 -5.76 -20.70
N ASP A 224 -19.00 -5.58 -19.51
CA ASP A 224 -19.83 -6.59 -18.85
C ASP A 224 -21.31 -6.46 -19.25
N ASN A 225 -21.59 -6.83 -20.50
CA ASN A 225 -22.92 -6.70 -21.12
C ASN A 225 -24.02 -7.48 -20.38
N GLN A 226 -23.68 -8.56 -19.67
CA GLN A 226 -24.65 -9.35 -18.90
C GLN A 226 -25.05 -8.64 -17.60
N ILE A 227 -24.08 -8.05 -16.90
CA ILE A 227 -24.32 -7.28 -15.68
C ILE A 227 -25.16 -6.03 -15.99
N ALA A 228 -24.85 -5.34 -17.09
CA ALA A 228 -25.63 -4.19 -17.54
C ALA A 228 -27.11 -4.55 -17.85
N LYS A 229 -27.38 -5.77 -18.35
CA LYS A 229 -28.75 -6.26 -18.56
C LYS A 229 -29.48 -6.58 -17.27
N ILE A 230 -28.77 -7.08 -16.25
CA ILE A 230 -29.35 -7.43 -14.94
C ILE A 230 -29.87 -6.16 -14.22
N ILE A 231 -29.14 -5.05 -14.32
CA ILE A 231 -29.44 -3.79 -13.62
C ILE A 231 -30.40 -2.89 -14.43
N MET A 232 -30.74 -3.28 -15.66
CA MET A 232 -31.47 -2.44 -16.60
C MET A 232 -32.93 -2.18 -16.15
N PRO A 233 -33.36 -0.90 -16.02
CA PRO A 233 -34.74 -0.56 -15.76
C PRO A 233 -35.66 -1.05 -16.88
N ARG A 234 -36.87 -1.48 -16.51
CA ARG A 234 -37.90 -1.90 -17.47
C ARG A 234 -38.22 -0.73 -18.43
N GLY A 235 -38.08 -0.98 -19.74
CA GLY A 235 -38.39 -0.01 -20.80
C GLY A 235 -37.22 0.81 -21.32
N ARG A 236 -36.01 0.64 -20.78
CA ARG A 236 -34.76 1.21 -21.33
C ARG A 236 -34.00 0.14 -22.10
N CYS A 237 -33.18 0.54 -23.07
CA CYS A 237 -32.38 -0.39 -23.85
C CYS A 237 -30.88 -0.04 -23.78
N LEU A 238 -30.01 -1.00 -24.07
CA LEU A 238 -28.55 -0.79 -24.07
C LEU A 238 -28.12 0.35 -25.02
N LEU A 239 -28.90 0.61 -26.07
CA LEU A 239 -28.62 1.66 -27.07
C LEU A 239 -28.73 3.07 -26.48
N ASP A 240 -29.53 3.27 -25.43
CA ASP A 240 -29.64 4.55 -24.73
C ASP A 240 -28.30 4.97 -24.09
N TYR A 241 -27.34 4.04 -23.98
CA TYR A 241 -26.02 4.23 -23.36
C TYR A 241 -24.84 3.94 -24.32
N ALA A 242 -25.10 3.89 -25.64
CA ALA A 242 -24.14 3.48 -26.67
C ALA A 242 -22.83 4.29 -26.71
N SER A 243 -22.84 5.54 -26.26
CA SER A 243 -21.63 6.39 -26.18
C SER A 243 -20.55 5.86 -25.23
N CYS A 244 -20.86 4.84 -24.41
CA CYS A 244 -19.96 4.19 -23.47
C CYS A 244 -19.73 2.69 -23.78
N ALA A 245 -20.06 2.22 -24.98
CA ALA A 245 -20.06 0.80 -25.33
C ALA A 245 -18.68 0.20 -25.63
N SER A 246 -18.49 -1.08 -25.30
CA SER A 246 -17.26 -1.85 -25.55
C SER A 246 -17.05 -2.18 -27.03
N VAL A 247 -15.81 -2.40 -27.46
CA VAL A 247 -15.45 -2.78 -28.84
C VAL A 247 -16.28 -3.95 -29.35
N LYS A 248 -16.58 -4.93 -28.49
CA LYS A 248 -17.39 -6.10 -28.83
C LYS A 248 -18.86 -5.77 -29.10
N MET A 249 -19.40 -4.75 -28.43
CA MET A 249 -20.74 -4.22 -28.71
C MET A 249 -20.74 -3.48 -30.05
N ILE A 250 -19.67 -2.74 -30.36
CA ILE A 250 -19.48 -2.06 -31.65
C ILE A 250 -19.30 -3.09 -32.78
N GLU A 251 -18.50 -4.14 -32.59
CA GLU A 251 -18.33 -5.25 -33.54
C GLU A 251 -19.64 -6.00 -33.82
N LEU A 252 -20.44 -6.27 -32.76
CA LEU A 252 -21.77 -6.86 -32.89
C LEU A 252 -22.78 -5.92 -33.58
N LEU A 253 -22.61 -4.60 -33.47
CA LEU A 253 -23.44 -3.60 -34.17
C LEU A 253 -23.02 -3.43 -35.63
N LEU A 254 -21.79 -3.79 -35.98
CA LEU A 254 -21.21 -3.61 -37.31
C LEU A 254 -21.20 -4.89 -38.17
N ASP A 255 -21.65 -6.04 -37.66
CA ASP A 255 -21.62 -7.35 -38.36
C ASP A 255 -20.26 -7.67 -39.02
N CYS A 256 -19.16 -7.20 -38.41
CA CYS A 256 -17.82 -7.33 -39.00
C CYS A 256 -17.06 -8.52 -38.43
N SER A 257 -16.55 -9.40 -39.31
CA SER A 257 -15.54 -10.40 -38.96
C SER A 257 -14.19 -9.71 -38.68
N SER A 258 -13.70 -9.83 -37.45
CA SER A 258 -12.46 -9.26 -36.86
C SER A 258 -11.55 -8.46 -37.84
N PRO A 259 -11.85 -7.18 -38.11
CA PRO A 259 -10.98 -6.32 -38.90
C PRO A 259 -9.70 -5.98 -38.14
N LYS A 260 -8.65 -5.51 -38.83
CA LYS A 260 -7.53 -4.88 -38.12
C LYS A 260 -8.06 -3.64 -37.35
N PRO A 261 -7.51 -3.30 -36.18
CA PRO A 261 -8.02 -2.19 -35.35
C PRO A 261 -8.18 -0.85 -36.09
N LEU A 262 -7.31 -0.60 -37.09
CA LEU A 262 -7.38 0.59 -37.94
C LEU A 262 -8.58 0.56 -38.90
N ASP A 263 -8.89 -0.59 -39.49
CA ASP A 263 -10.00 -0.77 -40.43
C ASP A 263 -11.35 -0.56 -39.72
N LEU A 264 -11.48 -1.10 -38.50
CA LEU A 264 -12.66 -0.91 -37.65
C LEU A 264 -12.84 0.57 -37.27
N MET A 265 -11.74 1.24 -36.91
CA MET A 265 -11.77 2.67 -36.57
C MET A 265 -12.18 3.54 -37.77
N GLN A 266 -11.65 3.26 -38.95
CA GLN A 266 -12.03 3.94 -40.19
C GLN A 266 -13.52 3.76 -40.50
N GLN A 267 -14.07 2.56 -40.32
CA GLN A 267 -15.50 2.29 -40.52
C GLN A 267 -16.39 3.02 -39.51
N VAL A 268 -16.00 3.08 -38.23
CA VAL A 268 -16.73 3.84 -37.20
C VAL A 268 -16.76 5.33 -37.53
N VAL A 269 -15.63 5.90 -37.95
CA VAL A 269 -15.56 7.33 -38.33
C VAL A 269 -16.43 7.63 -39.57
N LEU A 270 -16.49 6.72 -40.55
CA LEU A 270 -17.36 6.84 -41.72
C LEU A 270 -18.86 6.81 -41.36
N LEU A 271 -19.27 5.97 -40.41
CA LEU A 271 -20.67 5.87 -39.97
C LEU A 271 -21.14 7.08 -39.15
N HIS A 272 -20.21 7.79 -38.52
CA HIS A 272 -20.49 8.98 -37.71
C HIS A 272 -20.09 10.30 -38.38
N SER A 273 -19.88 10.30 -39.71
CA SER A 273 -19.56 11.49 -40.51
C SER A 273 -20.71 11.90 -41.45
N PRO A 274 -21.19 13.17 -41.43
CA PRO A 274 -20.73 14.25 -40.55
C PRO A 274 -21.27 14.08 -39.12
N PRO A 275 -20.54 14.56 -38.10
CA PRO A 275 -20.98 14.47 -36.72
C PRO A 275 -22.32 15.19 -36.55
N HIS A 276 -23.34 14.47 -36.06
CA HIS A 276 -24.64 15.05 -35.72
C HIS A 276 -24.45 16.21 -34.73
N GLU A 277 -25.13 17.33 -34.98
CA GLU A 277 -25.00 18.60 -34.22
C GLU A 277 -25.21 18.45 -32.70
N ASP A 278 -25.88 17.38 -32.25
CA ASP A 278 -26.18 17.14 -30.82
C ASP A 278 -25.13 16.32 -30.06
N GLN A 279 -24.13 15.74 -30.73
CA GLN A 279 -23.00 15.05 -30.08
C GLN A 279 -21.72 15.23 -30.89
N PRO A 280 -20.90 16.26 -30.60
CA PRO A 280 -19.58 16.33 -31.23
C PRO A 280 -18.81 15.07 -30.83
N LEU A 281 -18.32 14.31 -31.81
CA LEU A 281 -17.30 13.28 -31.58
C LEU A 281 -16.24 13.91 -30.67
N CYS A 282 -16.28 13.52 -29.40
CA CYS A 282 -15.77 14.38 -28.35
C CYS A 282 -14.25 14.55 -28.56
N LEU A 283 -13.75 15.78 -28.54
CA LEU A 283 -12.31 16.09 -28.56
C LEU A 283 -11.52 15.21 -27.56
N HIS A 284 -12.17 14.84 -26.45
CA HIS A 284 -11.69 13.89 -25.46
C HIS A 284 -11.54 12.45 -25.99
N SER A 285 -12.50 11.93 -26.76
CA SER A 285 -12.45 10.58 -27.34
C SER A 285 -11.41 10.47 -28.45
N TRP A 286 -11.26 11.50 -29.30
CA TRP A 286 -10.23 11.53 -30.34
C TRP A 286 -8.82 11.60 -29.72
N TRP A 287 -8.64 12.45 -28.70
CA TRP A 287 -7.41 12.49 -27.93
C TRP A 287 -7.13 11.18 -27.17
N GLY A 288 -8.17 10.52 -26.64
CA GLY A 288 -8.10 9.20 -26.05
C GLY A 288 -7.58 8.13 -27.03
N ALA A 289 -8.04 8.17 -28.29
CA ALA A 289 -7.56 7.28 -29.35
C ALA A 289 -6.08 7.54 -29.69
N ILE A 290 -5.68 8.81 -29.85
CA ILE A 290 -4.27 9.20 -30.12
C ILE A 290 -3.35 8.71 -29.00
N THR A 291 -3.72 8.98 -27.75
CA THR A 291 -2.92 8.58 -26.58
C THR A 291 -2.85 7.07 -26.41
N SER A 292 -3.92 6.35 -26.73
CA SER A 292 -3.96 4.89 -26.72
C SER A 292 -3.11 4.29 -27.84
N ALA A 293 -3.21 4.80 -29.07
CA ALA A 293 -2.39 4.36 -30.20
C ALA A 293 -0.89 4.57 -29.91
N CYS A 294 -0.56 5.73 -29.32
CA CYS A 294 0.80 6.05 -28.89
C CYS A 294 1.31 5.09 -27.80
N SER A 295 0.51 4.84 -26.75
CA SER A 295 0.91 3.97 -25.63
C SER A 295 1.09 2.51 -26.05
N ASN A 296 0.32 2.04 -27.03
CA ASN A 296 0.35 0.65 -27.51
C ASN A 296 1.31 0.41 -28.69
N GLY A 297 2.03 1.43 -29.17
CA GLY A 297 2.98 1.24 -30.27
C GLY A 297 2.34 1.15 -31.67
N TYR A 298 1.08 1.56 -31.84
CA TYR A 298 0.39 1.47 -33.14
C TYR A 298 0.73 2.67 -34.04
N LEU A 299 1.93 2.65 -34.62
CA LEU A 299 2.45 3.76 -35.45
C LEU A 299 1.52 4.12 -36.62
N GLU A 300 1.04 3.13 -37.40
CA GLU A 300 0.16 3.35 -38.55
C GLU A 300 -1.18 4.00 -38.14
N MET A 301 -1.74 3.56 -37.00
CA MET A 301 -2.97 4.13 -36.46
C MET A 301 -2.75 5.56 -35.95
N LEU A 302 -1.61 5.81 -35.32
CA LEU A 302 -1.24 7.15 -34.85
C LEU A 302 -1.03 8.12 -36.03
N GLN A 303 -0.35 7.66 -37.09
CA GLN A 303 -0.17 8.43 -38.33
C GLN A 303 -1.53 8.82 -38.91
N TRP A 304 -2.42 7.84 -39.09
CA TRP A 304 -3.77 8.10 -39.60
C TRP A 304 -4.55 9.10 -38.73
N LEU A 305 -4.49 8.97 -37.40
CA LEU A 305 -5.20 9.85 -36.47
C LEU A 305 -4.70 11.30 -36.49
N LEU A 306 -3.38 11.50 -36.67
CA LEU A 306 -2.77 12.83 -36.73
C LEU A 306 -2.86 13.47 -38.13
N ASP A 307 -2.95 12.67 -39.19
CA ASP A 307 -3.10 13.16 -40.55
C ASP A 307 -4.58 13.37 -40.96
N HIS A 308 -5.54 12.93 -40.12
CA HIS A 308 -6.97 13.02 -40.42
C HIS A 308 -7.47 14.49 -40.49
N PRO A 309 -8.30 14.87 -41.49
CA PRO A 309 -8.80 16.25 -41.66
C PRO A 309 -9.51 16.82 -40.42
N LEU A 310 -10.31 16.00 -39.73
CA LEU A 310 -10.97 16.38 -38.48
C LEU A 310 -9.97 16.75 -37.37
N TRP A 311 -8.83 16.06 -37.29
CA TRP A 311 -7.79 16.41 -36.32
C TRP A 311 -7.10 17.71 -36.69
N LEU A 312 -6.83 17.95 -37.97
CA LEU A 312 -6.21 19.19 -38.45
C LEU A 312 -7.10 20.42 -38.15
N GLU A 313 -8.41 20.31 -38.30
CA GLU A 313 -9.38 21.36 -37.91
C GLU A 313 -9.44 21.56 -36.38
N LEU A 314 -9.49 20.46 -35.62
CA LEU A 314 -9.55 20.51 -34.16
C LEU A 314 -8.23 21.02 -33.54
N ARG A 315 -7.08 20.75 -34.18
CA ARG A 315 -5.73 21.19 -33.76
C ARG A 315 -5.65 22.72 -33.65
N ALA A 316 -6.29 23.46 -34.56
CA ALA A 316 -6.30 24.92 -34.57
C ALA A 316 -7.05 25.55 -33.39
N SER A 317 -8.08 24.87 -32.86
CA SER A 317 -8.89 25.33 -31.73
C SER A 317 -8.20 25.20 -30.36
N MET A 318 -7.11 24.44 -30.32
CA MET A 318 -6.64 23.81 -29.11
C MET A 318 -5.34 24.52 -28.65
N LYS A 319 -5.43 25.53 -27.77
CA LYS A 319 -4.25 26.26 -27.25
C LYS A 319 -3.37 25.35 -26.37
N SER A 320 -2.11 25.04 -26.76
CA SER A 320 -0.95 24.77 -25.87
C SER A 320 0.17 23.93 -26.54
N HIS A 321 1.40 24.45 -26.46
CA HIS A 321 2.71 23.85 -26.80
C HIS A 321 3.16 22.72 -25.83
N ARG A 322 2.24 21.90 -25.31
CA ARG A 322 2.56 20.82 -24.34
C ARG A 322 2.03 19.43 -24.72
N LYS A 323 1.49 19.29 -25.94
CA LYS A 323 0.78 18.07 -26.38
C LYS A 323 1.72 17.03 -26.95
N TYR A 324 2.66 17.45 -27.78
CA TYR A 324 3.67 16.55 -28.32
C TYR A 324 4.62 16.07 -27.21
N SER A 325 5.00 16.93 -26.26
CA SER A 325 5.73 16.51 -25.05
C SER A 325 5.03 15.36 -24.31
N TYR A 326 3.70 15.44 -24.12
CA TYR A 326 2.94 14.36 -23.48
C TYR A 326 2.93 13.06 -24.29
N LEU A 327 2.73 13.13 -25.61
CA LEU A 327 2.74 11.94 -26.46
C LEU A 327 4.14 11.31 -26.53
N VAL A 328 5.20 12.12 -26.59
CA VAL A 328 6.57 11.62 -26.60
C VAL A 328 6.92 10.97 -25.26
N ARG A 329 6.43 11.49 -24.14
CA ARG A 329 6.53 10.81 -22.83
C ARG A 329 5.89 9.42 -22.86
N LEU A 330 4.67 9.30 -23.39
CA LEU A 330 3.98 8.01 -23.46
C LEU A 330 4.73 7.01 -24.35
N ALA A 331 5.23 7.47 -25.50
CA ALA A 331 6.05 6.64 -26.38
C ALA A 331 7.37 6.19 -25.71
N ALA A 332 8.03 7.11 -24.99
CA ALA A 332 9.27 6.85 -24.26
C ALA A 332 9.11 5.78 -23.18
N GLN A 333 8.00 5.82 -22.42
CA GLN A 333 7.71 4.83 -21.37
C GLN A 333 7.53 3.40 -21.92
N ASN A 334 7.12 3.29 -23.19
CA ASN A 334 6.84 2.02 -23.87
C ASN A 334 7.94 1.59 -24.87
N ASP A 335 9.12 2.22 -24.83
CA ASP A 335 10.27 1.96 -25.71
C ASP A 335 10.00 2.16 -27.22
N GLN A 336 9.04 3.02 -27.58
CA GLN A 336 8.55 3.19 -28.96
C GLN A 336 9.31 4.29 -29.71
N ALA A 337 10.60 4.05 -30.01
CA ALA A 337 11.45 5.03 -30.70
C ALA A 337 10.91 5.48 -32.07
N GLY A 338 10.23 4.59 -32.82
CA GLY A 338 9.61 4.95 -34.10
C GLY A 338 8.48 5.97 -33.99
N ILE A 339 7.66 5.86 -32.93
CA ILE A 339 6.62 6.85 -32.64
C ILE A 339 7.25 8.17 -32.17
N MET A 340 8.31 8.10 -31.36
CA MET A 340 9.05 9.30 -30.93
C MET A 340 9.63 10.07 -32.13
N GLN A 341 10.22 9.35 -33.10
CA GLN A 341 10.73 9.93 -34.34
C GLN A 341 9.63 10.60 -35.16
N TYR A 342 8.50 9.92 -35.36
CA TYR A 342 7.38 10.50 -36.11
C TYR A 342 6.83 11.75 -35.43
N LEU A 343 6.63 11.72 -34.11
CA LEU A 343 6.16 12.89 -33.35
C LEU A 343 7.17 14.05 -33.39
N TYR A 344 8.46 13.74 -33.42
CA TYR A 344 9.54 14.72 -33.59
C TYR A 344 9.42 15.45 -34.93
N GLU A 345 9.21 14.72 -36.02
CA GLU A 345 9.02 15.24 -37.38
C GLU A 345 7.73 16.07 -37.53
N GLN A 346 6.66 15.75 -36.78
CA GLN A 346 5.36 16.44 -36.84
C GLN A 346 5.29 17.79 -36.09
N GLY A 347 6.42 18.28 -35.57
CA GLY A 347 6.54 19.59 -34.94
C GLY A 347 6.95 19.57 -33.46
N ALA A 348 7.27 18.42 -32.86
CA ALA A 348 7.90 18.41 -31.54
C ALA A 348 9.34 18.96 -31.59
N ALA A 349 10.01 18.92 -32.76
CA ALA A 349 11.31 19.54 -32.98
C ALA A 349 11.30 21.06 -32.74
N ASP A 350 10.25 21.75 -33.19
CA ASP A 350 10.10 23.21 -33.04
C ASP A 350 9.94 23.63 -31.56
N GLU A 351 9.47 22.70 -30.72
CA GLU A 351 9.28 22.87 -29.28
C GLU A 351 10.61 22.66 -28.49
N ILE A 352 11.58 21.93 -29.03
CA ILE A 352 12.84 21.55 -28.33
C ILE A 352 13.79 22.73 -28.09
N GLY A 353 13.62 23.86 -28.77
CA GLY A 353 14.37 25.10 -28.50
C GLY A 353 14.09 25.71 -27.12
N GLY A 354 13.01 25.30 -26.42
CA GLY A 354 12.68 25.76 -25.08
C GLY A 354 13.42 24.99 -23.99
N GLU A 355 14.19 25.68 -23.13
CA GLU A 355 14.89 25.06 -21.99
C GLU A 355 14.00 24.21 -21.06
N GLY A 356 12.70 24.54 -20.99
CA GLY A 356 11.73 23.77 -20.19
C GLY A 356 11.48 22.37 -20.75
N ILE A 357 11.47 22.23 -22.07
CA ILE A 357 11.16 20.98 -22.77
C ILE A 357 12.36 20.04 -22.74
N VAL A 358 13.57 20.56 -22.97
CA VAL A 358 14.81 19.78 -22.81
C VAL A 358 14.93 19.21 -21.39
N ARG A 359 14.50 19.98 -20.37
CA ARG A 359 14.42 19.48 -18.99
C ARG A 359 13.39 18.36 -18.81
N GLU A 360 12.26 18.40 -19.50
CA GLU A 360 11.27 17.31 -19.49
C GLU A 360 11.84 16.04 -20.14
N TYR A 361 12.43 16.16 -21.33
CA TYR A 361 13.11 15.04 -22.00
C TYR A 361 14.24 14.45 -21.16
N ALA A 362 15.00 15.29 -20.45
CA ALA A 362 16.06 14.81 -19.57
C ALA A 362 15.50 13.96 -18.42
N ARG A 363 14.33 14.33 -17.85
CA ARG A 363 13.66 13.51 -16.83
C ARG A 363 13.16 12.19 -17.40
N GLU A 364 12.55 12.21 -18.59
CA GLU A 364 12.07 11.00 -19.25
C GLU A 364 13.22 10.06 -19.61
N MET A 365 14.36 10.58 -20.03
CA MET A 365 15.57 9.79 -20.25
C MET A 365 15.99 9.05 -18.98
N MET A 366 15.93 9.67 -17.80
CA MET A 366 16.27 8.98 -16.55
C MET A 366 15.30 7.86 -16.21
N ILE A 367 14.02 8.04 -16.51
CA ILE A 367 12.98 7.00 -16.33
C ILE A 367 13.24 5.86 -17.32
N ALA A 368 13.47 6.18 -18.59
CA ALA A 368 13.82 5.22 -19.64
C ALA A 368 15.08 4.41 -19.27
N ILE A 369 16.11 5.08 -18.73
CA ILE A 369 17.31 4.40 -18.23
C ILE A 369 16.93 3.44 -17.09
N ARG A 370 16.20 3.93 -16.10
CA ARG A 370 15.75 3.12 -14.96
C ARG A 370 14.94 1.90 -15.40
N ASP A 371 14.17 1.98 -16.47
CA ASP A 371 13.28 0.91 -16.94
C ASP A 371 13.89 0.05 -18.07
N ASP A 372 15.17 0.23 -18.38
CA ASP A 372 15.92 -0.51 -19.43
C ASP A 372 15.41 -0.30 -20.86
N ARG A 373 14.83 0.88 -21.15
CA ARG A 373 14.27 1.25 -22.46
C ARG A 373 15.39 1.68 -23.44
N CYS A 374 16.11 0.71 -23.97
CA CYS A 374 17.31 0.96 -24.78
C CYS A 374 17.02 1.75 -26.06
N ASN A 375 15.90 1.50 -26.75
CA ASN A 375 15.59 2.18 -28.00
C ASN A 375 15.23 3.65 -27.75
N THR A 376 14.44 3.92 -26.71
CA THR A 376 14.13 5.28 -26.27
C THR A 376 15.37 6.03 -25.82
N VAL A 377 16.25 5.42 -25.01
CA VAL A 377 17.50 6.06 -24.57
C VAL A 377 18.39 6.36 -25.78
N LYS A 378 18.57 5.39 -26.69
CA LYS A 378 19.35 5.58 -27.93
C LYS A 378 18.81 6.75 -28.74
N TRP A 379 17.49 6.77 -28.97
CA TRP A 379 16.83 7.82 -29.73
C TRP A 379 17.00 9.20 -29.07
N MET A 380 16.82 9.30 -27.75
CA MET A 380 16.95 10.57 -27.03
C MET A 380 18.38 11.12 -27.08
N VAL A 381 19.40 10.27 -26.89
CA VAL A 381 20.81 10.70 -26.98
C VAL A 381 21.17 11.14 -28.39
N GLN A 382 20.63 10.47 -29.41
CA GLN A 382 20.91 10.79 -30.80
C GLN A 382 20.17 12.05 -31.28
N ASN A 383 18.98 12.36 -30.76
CA ASN A 383 18.16 13.45 -31.28
C ASN A 383 18.12 14.70 -30.40
N ILE A 384 18.55 14.63 -29.13
CA ILE A 384 18.38 15.71 -28.15
C ILE A 384 19.72 16.11 -27.53
N SER A 385 20.08 17.39 -27.67
CA SER A 385 21.22 17.98 -26.97
C SER A 385 20.84 18.42 -25.55
N PHE A 386 21.17 17.59 -24.57
CA PHE A 386 21.05 17.93 -23.15
C PHE A 386 22.17 18.90 -22.70
N PRO A 387 21.83 20.03 -22.04
CA PRO A 387 22.79 21.03 -21.59
C PRO A 387 23.72 20.47 -20.51
N GLU A 388 25.00 20.85 -20.60
CA GLU A 388 26.07 20.35 -19.73
C GLU A 388 25.89 20.69 -18.24
N SER A 389 25.20 21.79 -17.92
CA SER A 389 24.99 22.28 -16.55
C SER A 389 23.79 21.66 -15.83
N GLY A 390 23.04 20.76 -16.47
CA GLY A 390 21.84 20.15 -15.90
C GLY A 390 22.15 19.02 -14.90
N PRO A 391 21.34 18.85 -13.83
CA PRO A 391 21.50 17.74 -12.88
C PRO A 391 21.32 16.35 -13.52
N SER A 392 20.72 16.27 -14.70
CA SER A 392 20.43 15.02 -15.41
C SER A 392 21.65 14.42 -16.13
N SER A 393 22.56 15.24 -16.67
CA SER A 393 23.75 14.79 -17.42
C SER A 393 24.76 14.06 -16.51
N ASN A 394 24.96 14.57 -15.30
CA ASN A 394 25.87 13.99 -14.30
C ASN A 394 25.38 12.67 -13.69
N MET A 395 24.16 12.27 -14.00
CA MET A 395 23.45 11.21 -13.28
C MET A 395 23.06 10.02 -14.17
N ALA A 396 23.14 10.14 -15.50
CA ALA A 396 22.70 9.11 -16.44
C ALA A 396 23.45 7.78 -16.25
N ILE A 397 24.78 7.81 -16.31
CA ILE A 397 25.64 6.63 -16.08
C ILE A 397 25.44 6.08 -14.66
N LYS A 398 25.37 6.95 -13.64
CA LYS A 398 25.16 6.56 -12.24
C LYS A 398 23.82 5.86 -12.02
N ILE A 399 22.75 6.32 -12.66
CA ILE A 399 21.43 5.66 -12.61
C ILE A 399 21.49 4.31 -13.32
N ALA A 400 22.11 4.25 -14.49
CA ALA A 400 22.27 2.98 -15.20
C ALA A 400 23.00 1.94 -14.33
N VAL A 401 24.09 2.34 -13.66
CA VAL A 401 24.78 1.49 -12.67
C VAL A 401 23.88 1.12 -11.50
N ARG A 402 23.24 2.11 -10.85
CA ARG A 402 22.37 1.91 -9.67
C ARG A 402 21.25 0.91 -9.92
N PHE A 403 20.66 0.94 -11.11
CA PHE A 403 19.58 0.04 -11.51
C PHE A 403 20.07 -1.20 -12.29
N ARG A 404 21.38 -1.43 -12.35
CA ARG A 404 22.02 -2.62 -12.98
C ARG A 404 21.70 -2.77 -14.47
N ARG A 405 21.58 -1.65 -15.17
CA ARG A 405 21.18 -1.53 -16.57
C ARG A 405 22.38 -1.69 -17.50
N PHE A 406 22.89 -2.91 -17.57
CA PHE A 406 24.12 -3.21 -18.29
C PHE A 406 24.00 -2.97 -19.81
N ASN A 407 22.83 -3.23 -20.39
CA ASN A 407 22.57 -2.96 -21.81
C ASN A 407 22.67 -1.47 -22.13
N ILE A 408 22.12 -0.61 -21.27
CA ILE A 408 22.24 0.84 -21.41
C ILE A 408 23.68 1.31 -21.23
N LEU A 409 24.45 0.74 -20.30
CA LEU A 409 25.87 1.09 -20.15
C LEU A 409 26.68 0.71 -21.40
N LYS A 410 26.43 -0.46 -21.99
CA LYS A 410 27.01 -0.85 -23.28
C LYS A 410 26.61 0.10 -24.39
N LEU A 411 25.32 0.46 -24.47
CA LEU A 411 24.82 1.45 -25.42
C LEU A 411 25.53 2.80 -25.27
N PHE A 412 25.71 3.31 -24.06
CA PHE A 412 26.45 4.56 -23.83
C PHE A 412 27.93 4.43 -24.20
N HIS A 413 28.55 3.27 -24.00
CA HIS A 413 29.92 3.04 -24.45
C HIS A 413 30.02 3.00 -25.98
N GLU A 414 29.09 2.34 -26.66
CA GLU A 414 29.00 2.32 -28.13
C GLU A 414 28.80 3.73 -28.69
N LEU A 415 27.87 4.51 -28.11
CA LEU A 415 27.59 5.88 -28.54
C LEU A 415 28.76 6.84 -28.27
N GLY A 416 29.53 6.63 -27.20
CA GLY A 416 30.73 7.44 -26.89
C GLY A 416 31.98 7.03 -27.67
N SER A 417 32.04 5.80 -28.18
CA SER A 417 33.20 5.25 -28.92
C SER A 417 33.06 5.40 -30.44
N SER A 418 31.94 5.90 -30.92
CA SER A 418 31.62 6.03 -32.35
C SER A 418 32.44 7.16 -33.00
N ASN A 419 33.72 6.89 -33.32
CA ASN A 419 34.51 7.67 -34.27
C ASN A 419 34.11 7.34 -35.71
N VAL A 420 32.85 7.56 -36.07
CA VAL A 420 32.47 7.54 -37.49
C VAL A 420 33.01 8.83 -38.09
N ILE A 421 34.09 8.70 -38.87
CA ILE A 421 34.62 9.77 -39.71
C ILE A 421 33.61 9.99 -40.85
N ASP A 422 32.51 10.66 -40.55
CA ASP A 422 31.62 11.23 -41.56
C ASP A 422 31.33 12.67 -41.17
N LEU A 423 31.59 13.60 -42.09
CA LEU A 423 31.73 15.04 -41.86
C LEU A 423 30.39 15.74 -41.60
N THR A 424 29.56 15.21 -40.70
CA THR A 424 28.36 15.89 -40.20
C THR A 424 28.64 16.46 -38.81
N GLN A 425 28.63 17.78 -38.68
CA GLN A 425 28.96 18.52 -37.45
C GLN A 425 28.11 18.15 -36.20
N ASN A 426 27.07 17.31 -36.36
CA ASN A 426 26.16 16.91 -35.30
C ASN A 426 26.58 15.60 -34.58
N GLU A 427 27.32 14.69 -35.22
CA GLU A 427 27.71 13.42 -34.56
C GLU A 427 28.86 13.60 -33.58
N ASP A 428 29.85 14.43 -33.92
CA ASP A 428 30.99 14.76 -33.05
C ASP A 428 30.53 15.34 -31.71
N ASN A 429 29.55 16.26 -31.72
CA ASN A 429 28.99 16.89 -30.52
C ASN A 429 28.24 15.89 -29.59
N ARG A 430 27.74 14.78 -30.15
CA ARG A 430 26.96 13.76 -29.40
C ARG A 430 27.86 12.73 -28.72
N ALA A 431 28.92 12.30 -29.40
CA ALA A 431 29.96 11.47 -28.79
C ALA A 431 30.68 12.23 -27.66
N ASP A 432 30.94 13.52 -27.87
CA ASP A 432 31.50 14.42 -26.85
C ASP A 432 30.59 14.51 -25.62
N GLN A 433 29.28 14.61 -25.82
CA GLN A 433 28.30 14.64 -24.73
C GLN A 433 28.34 13.38 -23.85
N VAL A 434 28.31 12.18 -24.46
CA VAL A 434 28.31 10.91 -23.71
C VAL A 434 29.66 10.70 -23.02
N THR A 435 30.77 11.07 -23.68
CA THR A 435 32.11 11.07 -23.08
C THR A 435 32.18 12.01 -21.86
N ALA A 436 31.54 13.17 -21.95
CA ALA A 436 31.35 14.10 -20.85
C ALA A 436 30.56 13.50 -19.67
N TRP A 437 29.60 12.61 -19.92
CA TRP A 437 28.86 11.93 -18.84
C TRP A 437 29.73 10.91 -18.11
N TRP A 438 30.57 10.16 -18.84
CA TRP A 438 31.53 9.23 -18.25
C TRP A 438 32.56 9.95 -17.37
N SER A 439 33.15 11.06 -17.85
CA SER A 439 34.16 11.81 -17.11
C SER A 439 33.64 12.48 -15.83
N ARG A 440 32.37 12.92 -15.82
CA ARG A 440 31.73 13.53 -14.65
C ARG A 440 31.16 12.53 -13.64
N SER A 441 31.11 11.24 -14.00
CA SER A 441 30.58 10.19 -13.13
C SER A 441 31.58 9.75 -12.05
N GLN A 442 31.81 10.60 -11.06
CA GLN A 442 32.71 10.29 -9.92
C GLN A 442 32.19 9.15 -9.05
N ASN A 443 33.10 8.36 -8.46
CA ASN A 443 32.82 7.21 -7.59
C ASN A 443 31.92 6.16 -8.28
N LEU A 444 32.09 6.00 -9.60
CA LEU A 444 31.28 5.08 -10.40
C LEU A 444 31.53 3.63 -9.97
N MET A 445 32.79 3.27 -9.75
CA MET A 445 33.17 1.92 -9.32
C MET A 445 32.62 1.58 -7.93
N ASP A 446 32.69 2.50 -6.97
CA ASP A 446 32.10 2.28 -5.65
C ASP A 446 30.58 2.09 -5.72
N SER A 447 29.92 2.83 -6.62
CA SER A 447 28.48 2.67 -6.89
C SER A 447 28.19 1.32 -7.55
N ALA A 448 29.02 0.89 -8.51
CA ALA A 448 28.90 -0.41 -9.17
C ALA A 448 29.10 -1.58 -8.20
N GLY A 449 30.07 -1.47 -7.29
CA GLY A 449 30.29 -2.46 -6.22
C GLY A 449 29.04 -2.58 -5.34
N GLY A 450 28.46 -1.44 -4.94
CA GLY A 450 27.20 -1.39 -4.20
C GLY A 450 25.99 -1.97 -4.93
N CYS A 451 26.05 -2.16 -6.25
CA CYS A 451 24.97 -2.77 -7.03
C CYS A 451 25.08 -4.29 -7.13
N GLY A 452 26.25 -4.88 -6.85
CA GLY A 452 26.43 -6.32 -6.70
C GLY A 452 26.51 -7.13 -8.00
N ARG A 453 26.56 -6.48 -9.16
CA ARG A 453 26.58 -7.14 -10.48
C ARG A 453 28.04 -7.27 -10.96
N VAL A 454 28.65 -8.44 -10.75
CA VAL A 454 30.10 -8.66 -10.94
C VAL A 454 30.53 -8.49 -12.40
N ASP A 455 29.77 -9.03 -13.35
CA ASP A 455 29.96 -8.88 -14.80
C ASP A 455 30.03 -7.41 -15.25
N MET A 456 29.08 -6.59 -14.78
CA MET A 456 29.02 -5.17 -15.09
C MET A 456 30.17 -4.40 -14.42
N PHE A 457 30.54 -4.78 -13.19
CA PHE A 457 31.68 -4.16 -12.49
C PHE A 457 32.99 -4.45 -13.21
N GLN A 458 33.24 -5.70 -13.60
CA GLN A 458 34.42 -6.09 -14.37
C GLN A 458 34.49 -5.34 -15.69
N TRP A 459 33.38 -5.31 -16.44
CA TRP A 459 33.31 -4.59 -17.70
C TRP A 459 33.56 -3.08 -17.56
N LEU A 460 33.02 -2.44 -16.50
CA LEU A 460 33.28 -1.03 -16.21
C LEU A 460 34.75 -0.79 -15.86
N LEU A 461 35.38 -1.68 -15.10
CA LEU A 461 36.78 -1.58 -14.74
C LEU A 461 37.70 -1.68 -15.97
N GLU A 462 37.36 -2.53 -16.92
CA GLU A 462 38.10 -2.74 -18.16
C GLU A 462 37.95 -1.58 -19.15
N ASN A 463 36.73 -1.07 -19.34
CA ASN A 463 36.41 -0.10 -20.40
C ASN A 463 36.39 1.36 -19.93
N HIS A 464 36.15 1.61 -18.64
CA HIS A 464 36.09 2.95 -18.05
C HIS A 464 36.78 2.98 -16.67
N PRO A 465 38.11 2.75 -16.62
CA PRO A 465 38.83 2.59 -15.36
C PRO A 465 38.75 3.87 -14.51
N GLN A 466 38.20 3.71 -13.30
CA GLN A 466 38.25 4.72 -12.24
C GLN A 466 38.80 4.08 -10.96
N GLU A 467 39.22 4.93 -10.02
CA GLU A 467 39.65 4.48 -8.69
C GLU A 467 38.52 3.74 -7.98
N VAL A 468 38.87 2.57 -7.43
CA VAL A 468 37.99 1.79 -6.54
C VAL A 468 38.44 2.08 -5.13
N SER A 469 37.53 2.45 -4.24
CA SER A 469 37.85 2.73 -2.84
C SER A 469 37.23 1.67 -1.92
N LYS A 470 37.49 1.81 -0.61
CA LYS A 470 36.87 0.96 0.42
C LYS A 470 35.33 1.03 0.40
N ASP A 471 34.77 2.13 -0.11
CA ASP A 471 33.32 2.31 -0.26
C ASP A 471 32.70 1.24 -1.17
N ALA A 472 33.44 0.69 -2.15
CA ALA A 472 32.94 -0.36 -3.02
C ALA A 472 32.51 -1.60 -2.22
N MET A 473 33.39 -2.08 -1.33
CA MET A 473 33.11 -3.25 -0.49
C MET A 473 32.12 -2.91 0.63
N ASP A 474 32.19 -1.71 1.22
CA ASP A 474 31.24 -1.26 2.24
C ASP A 474 29.80 -1.24 1.69
N ARG A 475 29.61 -0.69 0.48
CA ARG A 475 28.30 -0.64 -0.19
C ARG A 475 27.84 -2.01 -0.65
N ALA A 476 28.74 -2.86 -1.16
CA ALA A 476 28.41 -4.23 -1.55
C ALA A 476 27.94 -5.05 -0.35
N ALA A 477 28.61 -4.93 0.80
CA ALA A 477 28.23 -5.55 2.06
C ALA A 477 26.86 -5.03 2.56
N GLY A 478 26.66 -3.71 2.56
CA GLY A 478 25.37 -3.11 2.90
C GLY A 478 24.25 -3.43 1.91
N GLY A 479 24.55 -3.84 0.68
CA GLY A 479 23.58 -4.36 -0.30
C GLY A 479 23.30 -5.86 -0.17
N GLY A 480 24.05 -6.56 0.68
CA GLY A 480 23.96 -8.03 0.82
C GLY A 480 24.54 -8.78 -0.38
N HIS A 481 25.40 -8.15 -1.17
CA HIS A 481 25.95 -8.70 -2.40
C HIS A 481 27.20 -9.56 -2.12
N LEU A 482 26.99 -10.75 -1.57
CA LEU A 482 28.07 -11.64 -1.11
C LEU A 482 29.06 -12.00 -2.22
N GLU A 483 28.56 -12.31 -3.42
CA GLU A 483 29.41 -12.63 -4.58
C GLU A 483 30.35 -11.45 -4.93
N MET A 484 29.82 -10.22 -4.93
CA MET A 484 30.62 -9.03 -5.18
C MET A 484 31.65 -8.79 -4.07
N VAL A 485 31.29 -8.98 -2.79
CA VAL A 485 32.23 -8.83 -1.68
C VAL A 485 33.36 -9.88 -1.77
N GLN A 486 33.02 -11.13 -2.09
CA GLN A 486 34.00 -12.19 -2.31
C GLN A 486 34.93 -11.87 -3.49
N TRP A 487 34.36 -11.36 -4.59
CA TRP A 487 35.14 -10.95 -5.76
C TRP A 487 36.08 -9.79 -5.42
N LEU A 488 35.58 -8.73 -4.78
CA LEU A 488 36.38 -7.58 -4.35
C LEU A 488 37.49 -8.00 -3.38
N HIS A 489 37.20 -8.94 -2.48
CA HIS A 489 38.18 -9.47 -1.53
C HIS A 489 39.28 -10.29 -2.20
N ALA A 490 38.93 -11.13 -3.18
CA ALA A 490 39.88 -11.99 -3.86
C ALA A 490 40.73 -11.26 -4.90
N ASN A 491 40.18 -10.22 -5.53
CA ASN A 491 40.80 -9.58 -6.69
C ASN A 491 41.32 -8.17 -6.42
N ARG A 492 41.07 -7.60 -5.23
CA ARG A 492 41.50 -6.24 -4.91
C ARG A 492 42.04 -6.10 -3.49
N SER A 493 42.81 -5.03 -3.26
CA SER A 493 43.58 -4.81 -2.02
C SER A 493 43.08 -3.65 -1.16
N GLU A 494 42.12 -2.83 -1.63
CA GLU A 494 41.68 -1.63 -0.91
C GLU A 494 40.99 -1.98 0.41
N GLY A 495 40.28 -3.13 0.46
CA GLY A 495 39.60 -3.64 1.64
C GLY A 495 38.27 -2.95 1.92
N CYS A 496 37.85 -2.93 3.19
CA CYS A 496 36.61 -2.28 3.62
C CYS A 496 36.86 -1.43 4.87
N THR A 497 35.78 -0.88 5.43
CA THR A 497 35.79 -0.25 6.75
C THR A 497 34.81 -0.96 7.68
N LYS A 498 34.69 -0.48 8.93
CA LYS A 498 33.65 -0.94 9.87
C LYS A 498 32.24 -0.81 9.30
N LYS A 499 32.02 0.14 8.36
CA LYS A 499 30.73 0.35 7.71
C LYS A 499 30.22 -0.88 6.97
N ALA A 500 31.09 -1.74 6.43
CA ALA A 500 30.68 -2.98 5.79
C ALA A 500 29.85 -3.86 6.73
N MET A 501 30.38 -4.15 7.92
CA MET A 501 29.70 -5.01 8.90
C MET A 501 28.54 -4.27 9.57
N ASP A 502 28.70 -2.98 9.88
CA ASP A 502 27.63 -2.14 10.47
C ASP A 502 26.39 -2.08 9.57
N ALA A 503 26.58 -1.82 8.26
CA ALA A 503 25.49 -1.75 7.30
C ALA A 503 24.87 -3.13 7.02
N ALA A 504 25.68 -4.19 6.92
CA ALA A 504 25.19 -5.55 6.76
C ALA A 504 24.32 -6.00 7.95
N ALA A 505 24.75 -5.71 9.18
CA ALA A 505 24.00 -6.02 10.39
C ALA A 505 22.70 -5.19 10.47
N THR A 506 22.78 -3.90 10.21
CA THR A 506 21.61 -2.98 10.21
C THR A 506 20.52 -3.43 9.23
N ARG A 507 20.90 -4.01 8.08
CA ARG A 507 19.98 -4.42 7.01
C ARG A 507 19.62 -5.92 7.03
N GLY A 508 20.08 -6.66 8.03
CA GLY A 508 19.68 -8.05 8.21
C GLY A 508 20.44 -9.06 7.36
N HIS A 509 21.57 -8.68 6.76
CA HIS A 509 22.39 -9.57 5.92
C HIS A 509 23.27 -10.49 6.77
N PHE A 510 22.66 -11.48 7.43
CA PHE A 510 23.35 -12.29 8.44
C PHE A 510 24.54 -13.09 7.90
N ASP A 511 24.41 -13.70 6.72
CA ASP A 511 25.51 -14.45 6.11
C ASP A 511 26.69 -13.54 5.72
N MET A 512 26.40 -12.29 5.31
CA MET A 512 27.42 -11.28 5.09
C MET A 512 28.15 -10.91 6.39
N VAL A 513 27.44 -10.74 7.50
CA VAL A 513 28.05 -10.46 8.82
C VAL A 513 29.01 -11.58 9.23
N LYS A 514 28.58 -12.84 9.11
CA LYS A 514 29.44 -14.00 9.40
C LYS A 514 30.65 -14.04 8.48
N TRP A 515 30.44 -13.81 7.18
CA TRP A 515 31.52 -13.85 6.20
C TRP A 515 32.56 -12.75 6.49
N LEU A 516 32.12 -11.51 6.72
CA LEU A 516 33.00 -10.39 7.06
C LEU A 516 33.76 -10.66 8.35
N HIS A 517 33.12 -11.24 9.37
CA HIS A 517 33.81 -11.57 10.62
C HIS A 517 34.93 -12.58 10.46
N VAL A 518 34.74 -13.60 9.61
CA VAL A 518 35.76 -14.64 9.38
C VAL A 518 36.88 -14.15 8.47
N ASN A 519 36.56 -13.35 7.46
CA ASN A 519 37.49 -13.02 6.36
C ASN A 519 38.10 -11.62 6.45
N ARG A 520 37.62 -10.74 7.35
CA ARG A 520 38.07 -9.35 7.50
C ARG A 520 38.42 -9.03 8.94
N SER A 521 39.39 -8.14 9.13
CA SER A 521 39.91 -7.75 10.46
C SER A 521 39.42 -6.39 10.94
N GLU A 522 38.75 -5.61 10.08
CA GLU A 522 38.27 -4.25 10.39
C GLU A 522 37.23 -4.24 11.53
N GLY A 523 36.48 -5.33 11.69
CA GLY A 523 35.45 -5.46 12.71
C GLY A 523 34.21 -4.60 12.44
N CYS A 524 33.50 -4.25 13.51
CA CYS A 524 32.34 -3.38 13.47
C CYS A 524 32.47 -2.24 14.49
N SER A 525 31.44 -1.41 14.57
CA SER A 525 31.22 -0.49 15.68
C SER A 525 29.95 -0.90 16.46
N GLU A 526 29.63 -0.15 17.51
CA GLU A 526 28.36 -0.28 18.24
C GLU A 526 27.14 -0.12 17.30
N ALA A 527 27.31 0.58 16.17
CA ALA A 527 26.26 0.79 15.17
C ALA A 527 25.74 -0.52 14.55
N ALA A 528 26.56 -1.58 14.49
CA ALA A 528 26.11 -2.88 14.01
C ALA A 528 25.00 -3.46 14.90
N MET A 529 25.20 -3.47 16.23
CA MET A 529 24.21 -4.00 17.16
C MET A 529 23.04 -3.03 17.34
N ASP A 530 23.31 -1.73 17.41
CA ASP A 530 22.27 -0.70 17.49
C ASP A 530 21.31 -0.77 16.29
N GLY A 531 21.87 -0.85 15.08
CA GLY A 531 21.10 -0.95 13.84
C GLY A 531 20.36 -2.27 13.71
N ALA A 532 21.00 -3.40 14.04
CA ALA A 532 20.35 -4.70 14.03
C ALA A 532 19.19 -4.77 15.03
N ALA A 533 19.37 -4.22 16.24
CA ALA A 533 18.33 -4.15 17.25
C ALA A 533 17.16 -3.25 16.82
N GLY A 534 17.49 -2.06 16.29
CA GLY A 534 16.51 -1.12 15.77
C GLY A 534 15.66 -1.69 14.63
N ASN A 535 16.19 -2.60 13.82
CA ASN A 535 15.45 -3.24 12.72
C ASN A 535 14.92 -4.65 13.06
N GLY A 536 15.00 -5.07 14.33
CA GLY A 536 14.37 -6.31 14.79
C GLY A 536 15.16 -7.58 14.44
N HIS A 537 16.41 -7.46 14.00
CA HIS A 537 17.27 -8.58 13.61
C HIS A 537 17.86 -9.30 14.83
N LEU A 538 17.01 -9.87 15.67
CA LEU A 538 17.38 -10.50 16.95
C LEU A 538 18.50 -11.55 16.82
N GLU A 539 18.49 -12.36 15.77
CA GLU A 539 19.53 -13.38 15.57
C GLU A 539 20.90 -12.77 15.27
N ILE A 540 20.96 -11.63 14.59
CA ILE A 540 22.20 -10.87 14.39
C ILE A 540 22.64 -10.24 15.71
N VAL A 541 21.72 -9.68 16.50
CA VAL A 541 22.03 -9.11 17.83
C VAL A 541 22.65 -10.16 18.75
N LYS A 542 22.02 -11.34 18.87
CA LYS A 542 22.55 -12.48 19.64
C LYS A 542 23.93 -12.90 19.16
N TRP A 543 24.10 -12.99 17.84
CA TRP A 543 25.36 -13.43 17.24
C TRP A 543 26.47 -12.40 17.45
N LEU A 544 26.20 -11.11 17.26
CA LEU A 544 27.15 -10.03 17.53
C LEU A 544 27.54 -10.04 19.01
N HIS A 545 26.59 -10.17 19.93
CA HIS A 545 26.88 -10.26 21.36
C HIS A 545 27.80 -11.44 21.72
N ALA A 546 27.59 -12.60 21.10
CA ALA A 546 28.39 -13.79 21.39
C ALA A 546 29.78 -13.79 20.75
N ASN A 547 29.99 -13.07 19.65
CA ASN A 547 31.21 -13.17 18.83
C ASN A 547 32.01 -11.85 18.72
N ARG A 548 31.48 -10.74 19.22
CA ARG A 548 32.06 -9.40 19.15
C ARG A 548 32.06 -8.74 20.52
N SER A 549 33.02 -7.84 20.75
CA SER A 549 33.21 -7.17 22.05
C SER A 549 32.80 -5.70 22.03
N GLU A 550 32.46 -5.14 20.87
CA GLU A 550 32.09 -3.73 20.71
C GLU A 550 30.81 -3.37 21.48
N GLY A 551 29.87 -4.31 21.63
CA GLY A 551 28.62 -4.07 22.36
C GLY A 551 27.62 -3.20 21.59
N CYS A 552 26.81 -2.44 22.33
CA CYS A 552 25.80 -1.54 21.82
C CYS A 552 25.72 -0.26 22.66
N THR A 553 24.91 0.70 22.23
CA THR A 553 24.53 1.85 23.03
C THR A 553 23.05 1.76 23.44
N LYS A 554 22.56 2.77 24.17
CA LYS A 554 21.12 2.93 24.45
C LYS A 554 20.26 2.96 23.17
N LYS A 555 20.85 3.35 22.03
CA LYS A 555 20.16 3.38 20.73
C LYS A 555 19.66 2.01 20.29
N ALA A 556 20.28 0.91 20.73
CA ALA A 556 19.77 -0.43 20.45
C ALA A 556 18.37 -0.63 21.02
N MET A 557 18.18 -0.34 22.32
CA MET A 557 16.89 -0.51 22.97
C MET A 557 15.90 0.59 22.58
N ASP A 558 16.36 1.83 22.44
CA ASP A 558 15.52 2.96 21.99
C ASP A 558 14.99 2.73 20.56
N GLY A 559 15.85 2.26 19.65
CA GLY A 559 15.48 1.92 18.28
C GLY A 559 14.55 0.71 18.21
N ALA A 560 14.83 -0.34 18.98
CA ALA A 560 13.95 -1.51 19.08
C ALA A 560 12.57 -1.13 19.63
N ALA A 561 12.52 -0.21 20.60
CA ALA A 561 11.28 0.30 21.17
C ALA A 561 10.49 1.14 20.16
N ARG A 562 11.17 2.06 19.47
CA ARG A 562 10.60 2.89 18.39
C ARG A 562 9.96 2.05 17.28
N ASN A 563 10.55 0.91 16.93
CA ASN A 563 10.06 0.05 15.85
C ASN A 563 9.25 -1.17 16.34
N GLY A 564 8.93 -1.25 17.63
CA GLY A 564 7.99 -2.23 18.17
C GLY A 564 8.56 -3.64 18.36
N HIS A 565 9.89 -3.78 18.37
CA HIS A 565 10.59 -5.07 18.47
C HIS A 565 10.73 -5.55 19.92
N LEU A 566 9.60 -5.90 20.56
CA LEU A 566 9.56 -6.32 21.97
C LEU A 566 10.50 -7.48 22.30
N SER A 567 10.67 -8.45 21.40
CA SER A 567 11.59 -9.58 21.61
C SER A 567 13.05 -9.13 21.72
N VAL A 568 13.46 -8.13 20.95
CA VAL A 568 14.78 -7.51 21.03
C VAL A 568 14.92 -6.72 22.32
N VAL A 569 13.92 -5.90 22.69
CA VAL A 569 13.93 -5.14 23.96
C VAL A 569 14.12 -6.06 25.16
N LYS A 570 13.33 -7.13 25.25
CA LYS A 570 13.46 -8.14 26.33
C LYS A 570 14.83 -8.79 26.35
N TRP A 571 15.34 -9.16 25.17
CA TRP A 571 16.64 -9.81 25.08
C TRP A 571 17.78 -8.87 25.48
N LEU A 572 17.76 -7.62 25.02
CA LEU A 572 18.74 -6.59 25.41
C LEU A 572 18.70 -6.34 26.91
N TYR A 573 17.51 -6.21 27.51
CA TYR A 573 17.38 -6.03 28.95
C TYR A 573 17.99 -7.19 29.75
N ALA A 574 17.79 -8.43 29.30
CA ALA A 574 18.30 -9.60 30.01
C ALA A 574 19.82 -9.83 29.85
N ASN A 575 20.44 -9.33 28.77
CA ASN A 575 21.81 -9.68 28.39
C ASN A 575 22.79 -8.49 28.30
N ARG A 576 22.29 -7.25 28.40
CA ARG A 576 23.06 -6.00 28.27
C ARG A 576 22.75 -5.05 29.42
N SER A 577 23.72 -4.21 29.78
CA SER A 577 23.65 -3.31 30.93
C SER A 577 23.39 -1.85 30.54
N GLU A 578 23.44 -1.52 29.25
CA GLU A 578 23.33 -0.15 28.73
C GLU A 578 21.93 0.45 28.97
N GLY A 579 20.90 -0.39 29.00
CA GLY A 579 19.50 0.00 29.19
C GLY A 579 18.95 0.85 28.03
N CYS A 580 17.90 1.61 28.33
CA CYS A 580 17.31 2.59 27.41
C CYS A 580 17.45 4.03 27.92
N SER A 581 17.03 4.98 27.09
CA SER A 581 16.76 6.35 27.50
C SER A 581 15.25 6.62 27.61
N ALA A 582 14.87 7.81 28.06
CA ALA A 582 13.48 8.26 28.03
C ALA A 582 12.92 8.33 26.58
N GLU A 583 13.77 8.33 25.55
CA GLU A 583 13.31 8.26 24.16
C GLU A 583 12.63 6.94 23.82
N ALA A 584 12.97 5.83 24.49
CA ALA A 584 12.34 4.54 24.23
C ALA A 584 10.83 4.57 24.51
N ILE A 585 10.43 5.09 25.68
CA ILE A 585 9.02 5.15 26.06
C ILE A 585 8.27 6.17 25.21
N GLN A 586 8.87 7.34 24.94
CA GLN A 586 8.27 8.36 24.09
C GLN A 586 8.08 7.88 22.66
N SER A 587 9.07 7.17 22.11
CA SER A 587 9.00 6.62 20.76
C SER A 587 7.98 5.48 20.66
N ALA A 588 7.90 4.61 21.67
CA ALA A 588 6.89 3.55 21.72
C ALA A 588 5.46 4.14 21.76
N VAL A 589 5.23 5.25 22.47
CA VAL A 589 3.97 6.01 22.42
C VAL A 589 3.76 6.57 21.02
N ASN A 590 4.73 7.33 20.49
CA ASN A 590 4.62 8.01 19.20
C ASN A 590 4.39 7.07 18.01
N GLU A 591 4.86 5.82 18.11
CA GLU A 591 4.74 4.79 17.08
C GLU A 591 3.61 3.79 17.37
N GLY A 592 2.90 3.93 18.50
CA GLY A 592 1.74 3.09 18.84
C GLY A 592 2.09 1.65 19.27
N HIS A 593 3.30 1.43 19.79
CA HIS A 593 3.80 0.11 20.19
C HIS A 593 3.43 -0.26 21.63
N LEU A 594 2.13 -0.48 21.88
CA LEU A 594 1.58 -0.74 23.21
C LEU A 594 2.30 -1.84 24.01
N ALA A 595 2.65 -2.96 23.36
CA ALA A 595 3.31 -4.07 24.05
C ALA A 595 4.72 -3.72 24.55
N VAL A 596 5.44 -2.91 23.78
CA VAL A 596 6.74 -2.34 24.20
C VAL A 596 6.51 -1.32 25.31
N LEU A 597 5.56 -0.41 25.14
CA LEU A 597 5.23 0.63 26.13
C LEU A 597 4.87 0.03 27.49
N ASN A 598 3.96 -0.93 27.53
CA ASN A 598 3.58 -1.64 28.75
C ASN A 598 4.77 -2.33 29.40
N TRP A 599 5.62 -2.98 28.59
CA TRP A 599 6.81 -3.66 29.11
C TRP A 599 7.85 -2.67 29.67
N LEU A 600 8.11 -1.56 28.97
CA LEU A 600 9.02 -0.50 29.42
C LEU A 600 8.52 0.16 30.70
N HIS A 601 7.22 0.46 30.80
CA HIS A 601 6.63 1.04 32.01
C HIS A 601 6.83 0.15 33.25
N GLN A 602 6.76 -1.17 33.08
CA GLN A 602 6.95 -2.13 34.17
C GLN A 602 8.41 -2.25 34.63
N HIS A 603 9.39 -2.05 33.74
CA HIS A 603 10.82 -2.29 34.02
C HIS A 603 11.65 -1.01 34.17
N TYR A 604 11.15 0.13 33.69
CA TYR A 604 11.76 1.46 33.76
C TYR A 604 10.72 2.51 34.20
N PRO A 605 10.18 2.41 35.43
CA PRO A 605 9.13 3.31 35.92
C PRO A 605 9.59 4.79 36.03
N GLU A 606 10.89 5.04 36.04
CA GLU A 606 11.49 6.38 36.01
C GLU A 606 11.33 7.09 34.66
N HIS A 607 11.08 6.34 33.59
CA HIS A 607 10.83 6.90 32.26
C HIS A 607 9.35 7.19 32.09
N VAL A 608 9.02 8.48 32.01
CA VAL A 608 7.64 8.97 31.86
C VAL A 608 7.51 9.61 30.46
N PRO A 609 6.45 9.28 29.69
CA PRO A 609 6.22 9.93 28.41
C PRO A 609 5.89 11.41 28.60
N THR A 610 6.32 12.23 27.65
CA THR A 610 6.02 13.67 27.55
C THR A 610 4.86 13.93 26.59
N ALA A 611 4.58 15.21 26.29
CA ALA A 611 3.46 15.62 25.44
C ALA A 611 3.43 14.90 24.07
N ILE A 612 2.22 14.56 23.62
CA ILE A 612 1.98 13.78 22.40
C ILE A 612 1.77 14.74 21.22
N ASP A 613 2.81 15.01 20.43
CA ASP A 613 2.68 15.91 19.27
C ASP A 613 2.67 15.17 17.91
N LYS A 614 3.16 13.92 17.82
CA LYS A 614 3.45 13.24 16.52
C LYS A 614 2.64 11.99 16.21
N TRP A 615 1.90 11.47 17.19
CA TRP A 615 1.29 10.14 17.12
C TRP A 615 -0.06 10.09 16.41
N VAL A 616 -0.73 11.24 16.37
CA VAL A 616 -2.11 11.48 15.94
C VAL A 616 -2.38 10.80 14.58
N GLY A 617 -3.27 9.79 14.55
CA GLY A 617 -3.72 9.11 13.33
C GLY A 617 -3.16 7.69 13.05
N LYS A 618 -2.42 7.05 13.97
CA LYS A 618 -1.90 5.68 13.79
C LYS A 618 -2.92 4.58 14.17
N GLU A 619 -2.78 3.36 13.61
CA GLU A 619 -3.77 2.27 13.74
C GLU A 619 -4.09 1.85 15.20
N LYS A 620 -3.10 1.85 16.10
CA LYS A 620 -3.24 1.44 17.51
C LYS A 620 -3.45 2.63 18.46
N MET A 621 -4.06 3.69 17.93
CA MET A 621 -4.15 4.95 18.66
C MET A 621 -4.99 4.79 19.94
N PHE A 622 -6.16 4.17 19.84
CA PHE A 622 -7.06 4.07 20.98
C PHE A 622 -6.47 3.21 22.12
N GLU A 623 -5.85 2.09 21.79
CA GLU A 623 -5.27 1.19 22.79
C GLU A 623 -4.15 1.85 23.63
N VAL A 624 -3.31 2.69 23.03
CA VAL A 624 -2.31 3.46 23.79
C VAL A 624 -2.94 4.66 24.50
N LEU A 625 -4.02 5.27 24.00
CA LEU A 625 -4.76 6.31 24.73
C LEU A 625 -5.33 5.76 26.04
N LEU A 626 -5.91 4.56 26.00
CA LEU A 626 -6.38 3.86 27.20
C LEU A 626 -5.24 3.58 28.18
N PHE A 627 -4.06 3.19 27.67
CA PHE A 627 -2.87 3.01 28.50
C PHE A 627 -2.42 4.32 29.15
N LEU A 628 -2.33 5.39 28.38
CA LEU A 628 -1.90 6.70 28.88
C LEU A 628 -2.92 7.28 29.86
N GLN A 629 -4.22 7.12 29.63
CA GLN A 629 -5.23 7.58 30.59
C GLN A 629 -5.15 6.81 31.91
N ALA A 630 -4.82 5.52 31.86
CA ALA A 630 -4.69 4.69 33.06
C ALA A 630 -3.44 5.01 33.89
N HIS A 631 -2.30 5.31 33.24
CA HIS A 631 -1.00 5.42 33.90
C HIS A 631 -0.43 6.85 33.94
N PHE A 632 -0.78 7.69 32.96
CA PHE A 632 -0.22 9.01 32.72
C PHE A 632 -1.27 10.03 32.24
N PRO A 633 -2.39 10.22 32.97
CA PRO A 633 -3.49 11.09 32.52
C PRO A 633 -3.04 12.55 32.23
N GLN A 634 -2.00 13.03 32.91
CA GLN A 634 -1.41 14.35 32.70
C GLN A 634 -0.83 14.58 31.30
N VAL A 635 -0.57 13.52 30.54
CA VAL A 635 -0.01 13.59 29.19
C VAL A 635 -1.07 13.93 28.15
N ILE A 636 -2.34 13.66 28.43
CA ILE A 636 -3.48 14.00 27.57
C ILE A 636 -3.87 15.46 27.84
N THR A 637 -3.33 16.37 27.04
CA THR A 637 -3.52 17.82 27.22
C THR A 637 -4.73 18.35 26.42
N PRO A 638 -5.34 19.48 26.81
CA PRO A 638 -6.41 20.11 26.02
C PRO A 638 -5.98 20.46 24.59
N LYS A 639 -4.71 20.82 24.39
CA LYS A 639 -4.11 21.04 23.07
C LYS A 639 -4.17 19.76 22.23
N PHE A 640 -3.78 18.62 22.80
CA PHE A 640 -3.86 17.33 22.13
C PHE A 640 -5.30 16.98 21.71
N THR A 641 -6.28 17.19 22.61
CA THR A 641 -7.70 16.97 22.28
C THR A 641 -8.17 17.86 21.12
N ALA A 642 -7.70 19.11 21.05
CA ALA A 642 -7.98 20.01 19.93
C ALA A 642 -7.32 19.54 18.62
N ASP A 643 -6.06 19.11 18.67
CA ASP A 643 -5.32 18.61 17.52
C ASP A 643 -6.00 17.36 16.94
N VAL A 644 -6.41 16.39 17.78
CA VAL A 644 -7.10 15.17 17.32
C VAL A 644 -8.37 15.48 16.52
N ARG A 645 -9.12 16.53 16.90
CA ARG A 645 -10.31 16.97 16.17
C ARG A 645 -9.97 17.55 14.79
N GLN A 646 -8.82 18.21 14.65
CA GLN A 646 -8.39 18.81 13.39
C GLN A 646 -7.99 17.74 12.35
N TYR A 647 -7.41 16.62 12.78
CA TYR A 647 -6.91 15.57 11.87
C TYR A 647 -7.97 14.59 11.38
N ASN A 648 -9.27 14.86 11.60
CA ASN A 648 -10.40 14.04 11.13
C ASN A 648 -10.25 12.54 11.50
N ILE A 649 -9.75 12.29 12.71
CA ILE A 649 -9.51 10.93 13.21
C ILE A 649 -10.83 10.26 13.59
N ASN A 650 -10.83 8.92 13.61
CA ASN A 650 -11.91 8.04 14.07
C ASN A 650 -12.85 8.74 15.07
N ARG A 651 -14.11 8.91 14.67
CA ARG A 651 -15.16 9.61 15.44
C ARG A 651 -15.28 9.07 16.86
N VAL A 652 -15.07 7.77 17.05
CA VAL A 652 -15.15 7.11 18.35
C VAL A 652 -14.07 7.63 19.30
N VAL A 653 -12.84 7.80 18.82
CA VAL A 653 -11.75 8.34 19.65
C VAL A 653 -11.95 9.82 19.95
N SER A 654 -12.45 10.58 18.98
CA SER A 654 -12.75 12.00 19.18
C SER A 654 -13.83 12.21 20.24
N ALA A 655 -14.87 11.36 20.24
CA ALA A 655 -15.91 11.36 21.27
C ALA A 655 -15.35 10.96 22.63
N TRP A 656 -14.54 9.90 22.70
CA TRP A 656 -13.92 9.45 23.94
C TRP A 656 -13.04 10.53 24.62
N LEU A 657 -12.29 11.31 23.84
CA LEU A 657 -11.49 12.45 24.33
C LEU A 657 -12.32 13.69 24.74
N VAL A 658 -13.62 13.74 24.41
CA VAL A 658 -14.51 14.77 24.93
C VAL A 658 -14.99 14.39 26.33
N ASP A 659 -15.21 13.10 26.55
CA ASP A 659 -15.77 12.56 27.78
C ASP A 659 -14.71 12.30 28.87
N ASN A 660 -13.42 12.29 28.52
CA ASN A 660 -12.26 12.06 29.40
C ASN A 660 -11.22 13.16 29.22
#